data_AF-A0A8B7JDW4-F1
#
_entry.id   AF-A0A8B7JDW4-F1
#
_cell.length_a   1.000
_cell.length_b   1.000
_cell.length_c   1.000
_cell.angle_alpha   90.00
_cell.angle_beta   90.00
_cell.angle_gamma   90.00
#
_symmetry.space_group_name_H-M   'P 1'
#
loop_
_entity.id
_entity.type
_entity.pdbx_description
1 polymer ?
#
loop_
_entity_poly.entity_id
_entity_poly.type
_entity_poly.pdbx_seq_one_letter_code
_entity_poly.pdbx_strand_id
1 'polypeptide(L)'
;MSPQDQKKDDAVFPGGNYTYTWTVPEDHSPTADDPNCLTWIYHSHIDAPKDIASGLIGPLLTCKKGILTGTSQRRQDVDIDFFLMFSVVDENLSWYLDENIASFCTDPGSVDKDDEEFQESNKMHAINGYVFGNLPEMTMCAGDYVAWHLFGMGNEIDVHTAYFHGEMLIIRGHRTDVASLFPATFVTADMIPSNPGRWLLSCQVNDHIQAGMGALYEVRPCSRQAPRSTLKGRVRKYYIAAKEVQWDYGPSGLDQSSGKQLSEAGSPAEQFFKRSHYQIGGIYWKAKYVEYTDETFREEKKQSEEEKHLGILGPVIKAEVGDTILVVFVNKASWPFSIQPHGVSYGKAWEGMWYHDGLSQNGVSVQPLHNFTYHWTVPQHVGPTPSDPPCLTWMYSSAVDPVKDTSSGLVGPMVICKPGTLDDSNKQKGIDKEFYLLFSVFDENLSWYLNANIKYYLRMEETSVKKDNGFKESNRMHAINGFMFGNLPGLDVCEGDNVSWHLLGLGTEADVHGAVFQGNTLQMNGMRRDSTNLFPHTFATAFMQPDNKGIFEIYCQTSNHYRAGMRERYSVSKCSKRDPAPVLRYKGVRTYYVMAEEVEWDYAPDRRWERERHNHSAESYSNVFLSNENGLLGSKYKKAVYREYTDGTFQTPKARINGDEHLGILGPFMWAEVGDILNIVFKNNASRPYSIHAHGVLERETGQPQAANPGDIVTYRWEVPERSGPGPNDSACVPWIYYSVVDPVKDMYSGLIGPLKICRKGVLQSDGIRKDVKREFALLFLVFDENQSWYLEENVERYSHGNHRDINLPDDTFVESNKMHAINGKLYANLPGLTMFQGDWVNWYLLGMGQEIDVHTVHFHAETFTYKNGKGYRADVVDLFPGTFEMVEMLAGNPGTWLLHCHVSDHIHAGMEILFKVLPKPEPALEVVNYSEETPPEDESQKVMLFGAKLAPGQVEATVIILAVSGMVLFLVASFLLGVVIYLEKQRRLRRNRRSILDDGFKLMSKKNQGI
;
A
#
# COMPACT_ATOMS: atom_id res chain seq x y z
N MET A 1 -14.10 4.05 -40.60
CA MET A 1 -13.76 2.61 -40.68
C MET A 1 -15.02 1.82 -40.40
N SER A 2 -15.22 0.65 -41.01
CA SER A 2 -16.33 -0.22 -40.58
C SER A 2 -16.04 -0.76 -39.17
N PRO A 3 -17.05 -1.13 -38.37
CA PRO A 3 -16.82 -1.76 -37.06
C PRO A 3 -15.95 -3.03 -37.14
N GLN A 4 -16.01 -3.76 -38.26
CA GLN A 4 -15.14 -4.93 -38.50
C GLN A 4 -13.68 -4.55 -38.77
N ASP A 5 -13.42 -3.39 -39.37
CA ASP A 5 -12.03 -2.94 -39.59
C ASP A 5 -11.36 -2.48 -38.30
N GLN A 6 -12.14 -2.08 -37.29
CA GLN A 6 -11.66 -1.64 -35.97
C GLN A 6 -11.43 -2.80 -34.98
N LYS A 7 -11.70 -4.05 -35.39
CA LYS A 7 -11.48 -5.25 -34.57
C LYS A 7 -10.40 -6.18 -35.17
N LYS A 8 -9.64 -5.70 -36.16
CA LYS A 8 -8.60 -6.50 -36.83
C LYS A 8 -7.30 -6.57 -36.02
N ASP A 9 -7.10 -5.60 -35.13
CA ASP A 9 -6.05 -5.55 -34.12
C ASP A 9 -6.30 -6.51 -32.97
N ASP A 10 -7.57 -6.76 -32.63
CA ASP A 10 -7.98 -7.63 -31.52
C ASP A 10 -7.42 -9.06 -31.66
N ALA A 11 -7.33 -9.59 -32.89
CA ALA A 11 -6.79 -10.93 -33.13
C ALA A 11 -6.07 -11.07 -34.47
N VAL A 12 -4.82 -11.57 -34.42
CA VAL A 12 -4.01 -11.90 -35.59
C VAL A 12 -3.86 -13.42 -35.72
N PHE A 13 -4.59 -14.01 -36.67
CA PHE A 13 -4.57 -15.47 -36.89
C PHE A 13 -3.22 -15.98 -37.43
N PRO A 14 -2.89 -17.27 -37.23
CA PRO A 14 -1.66 -17.87 -37.74
C PRO A 14 -1.45 -17.60 -39.24
N GLY A 15 -0.26 -17.10 -39.59
CA GLY A 15 0.10 -16.71 -40.97
C GLY A 15 -0.43 -15.34 -41.42
N GLY A 16 -1.23 -14.66 -40.60
CA GLY A 16 -1.69 -13.29 -40.82
C GLY A 16 -0.64 -12.23 -40.45
N ASN A 17 -0.93 -10.98 -40.80
CA ASN A 17 -0.16 -9.82 -40.35
C ASN A 17 -1.07 -8.66 -39.97
N TYR A 18 -0.62 -7.85 -39.03
CA TYR A 18 -1.25 -6.59 -38.65
C TYR A 18 -0.18 -5.57 -38.30
N THR A 19 -0.45 -4.29 -38.47
CA THR A 19 0.47 -3.21 -38.11
C THR A 19 -0.17 -2.35 -37.03
N TYR A 20 0.31 -2.51 -35.80
CA TYR A 20 -0.11 -1.67 -34.68
C TYR A 20 0.54 -0.28 -34.79
N THR A 21 -0.28 0.76 -34.67
CA THR A 21 0.19 2.15 -34.69
C THR A 21 -0.08 2.77 -33.32
N TRP A 22 0.97 2.94 -32.54
CA TRP A 22 0.88 3.61 -31.24
C TRP A 22 1.32 5.06 -31.37
N THR A 23 0.48 5.97 -30.91
CA THR A 23 0.85 7.37 -30.73
C THR A 23 1.23 7.57 -29.28
N VAL A 24 2.39 8.19 -29.02
CA VAL A 24 2.82 8.57 -27.67
C VAL A 24 2.63 10.09 -27.53
N PRO A 25 1.43 10.55 -27.17
CA PRO A 25 1.18 11.97 -26.93
C PRO A 25 1.89 12.45 -25.66
N GLU A 26 1.95 13.77 -25.47
CA GLU A 26 2.66 14.38 -24.34
C GLU A 26 2.10 13.95 -22.97
N ASP A 27 0.79 13.73 -22.90
CA ASP A 27 0.09 13.20 -21.74
C ASP A 27 0.32 11.69 -21.51
N HIS A 28 1.02 10.98 -22.38
CA HIS A 28 1.52 9.61 -22.11
C HIS A 28 3.03 9.61 -21.81
N SER A 29 3.68 10.77 -21.86
CA SER A 29 5.10 10.89 -21.57
C SER A 29 5.38 10.98 -20.06
N PRO A 30 6.60 10.61 -19.62
CA PRO A 30 6.99 10.79 -18.22
C PRO A 30 6.83 12.25 -17.79
N THR A 31 6.29 12.47 -16.60
CA THR A 31 6.16 13.81 -16.02
C THR A 31 7.52 14.43 -15.69
N ALA A 32 7.55 15.70 -15.27
CA ALA A 32 8.78 16.35 -14.84
C ALA A 32 9.49 15.61 -13.69
N ASP A 33 8.72 15.01 -12.79
CA ASP A 33 9.22 14.31 -11.59
C ASP A 33 9.48 12.82 -11.80
N ASP A 34 8.94 12.23 -12.86
CA ASP A 34 9.28 10.87 -13.28
C ASP A 34 10.74 10.75 -13.73
N PRO A 35 11.31 9.54 -13.69
CA PRO A 35 12.53 9.21 -14.40
C PRO A 35 12.48 9.62 -15.88
N ASN A 36 13.63 9.74 -16.51
CA ASN A 36 13.72 10.14 -17.92
C ASN A 36 13.01 9.16 -18.86
N CYS A 37 12.91 7.89 -18.48
CA CYS A 37 12.15 6.85 -19.17
C CYS A 37 11.34 6.06 -18.16
N LEU A 38 10.09 5.75 -18.51
CA LEU A 38 9.21 4.90 -17.72
C LEU A 38 9.16 3.49 -18.31
N THR A 39 9.10 2.50 -17.42
CA THR A 39 8.87 1.09 -17.74
C THR A 39 7.39 0.86 -18.01
N TRP A 40 7.09 0.18 -19.11
CA TRP A 40 5.78 -0.40 -19.45
C TRP A 40 6.01 -1.82 -20.02
N ILE A 41 4.92 -2.47 -20.40
CA ILE A 41 4.96 -3.75 -21.12
C ILE A 41 4.06 -3.70 -22.35
N TYR A 42 4.26 -4.68 -23.22
CA TYR A 42 3.27 -5.11 -24.20
C TYR A 42 3.10 -6.62 -24.09
N HIS A 43 1.90 -7.12 -24.31
CA HIS A 43 1.60 -8.55 -24.33
C HIS A 43 0.43 -8.85 -25.26
N SER A 44 0.28 -10.12 -25.65
CA SER A 44 -0.94 -10.56 -26.36
C SER A 44 -2.14 -10.55 -25.40
N HIS A 45 -3.33 -10.31 -25.93
CA HIS A 45 -4.53 -10.03 -25.14
C HIS A 45 -5.80 -10.74 -25.68
N ILE A 46 -5.65 -11.94 -26.26
CA ILE A 46 -6.80 -12.78 -26.64
C ILE A 46 -7.41 -13.37 -25.38
N ASP A 47 -6.60 -14.15 -24.68
CA ASP A 47 -6.80 -14.60 -23.31
C ASP A 47 -5.50 -14.25 -22.59
N ALA A 48 -5.44 -13.03 -22.06
CA ALA A 48 -4.18 -12.43 -21.61
C ALA A 48 -3.42 -13.32 -20.61
N PRO A 49 -4.04 -13.93 -19.59
CA PRO A 49 -3.34 -14.87 -18.70
C PRO A 49 -2.67 -16.04 -19.45
N LYS A 50 -3.39 -16.73 -20.34
CA LYS A 50 -2.85 -17.86 -21.10
C LYS A 50 -1.76 -17.44 -22.08
N ASP A 51 -1.98 -16.32 -22.76
CA ASP A 51 -1.02 -15.76 -23.72
C ASP A 51 0.30 -15.38 -23.03
N ILE A 52 0.22 -14.78 -21.85
CA ILE A 52 1.39 -14.39 -21.03
C ILE A 52 2.08 -15.64 -20.49
N ALA A 53 1.35 -16.61 -19.96
CA ALA A 53 1.90 -17.89 -19.47
C ALA A 53 2.65 -18.64 -20.57
N SER A 54 2.16 -18.59 -21.82
CA SER A 54 2.85 -19.11 -23.00
C SER A 54 4.06 -18.28 -23.48
N GLY A 55 4.35 -17.14 -22.83
CA GLY A 55 5.55 -16.33 -23.05
C GLY A 55 5.38 -15.10 -23.93
N LEU A 56 4.15 -14.69 -24.29
CA LEU A 56 3.92 -13.54 -25.18
C LEU A 56 3.91 -12.20 -24.43
N ILE A 57 5.06 -11.79 -23.90
CA ILE A 57 5.25 -10.54 -23.15
C ILE A 57 6.60 -9.88 -23.47
N GLY A 58 6.66 -8.55 -23.45
CA GLY A 58 7.91 -7.81 -23.60
C GLY A 58 7.87 -6.41 -23.00
N PRO A 59 9.04 -5.79 -22.73
CA PRO A 59 9.11 -4.46 -22.15
C PRO A 59 8.90 -3.36 -23.21
N LEU A 60 8.29 -2.26 -22.81
CA LEU A 60 8.14 -1.03 -23.59
C LEU A 60 8.63 0.15 -22.78
N LEU A 61 9.42 1.05 -23.38
CA LEU A 61 9.86 2.29 -22.73
C LEU A 61 9.24 3.51 -23.40
N THR A 62 8.72 4.42 -22.58
CA THR A 62 8.44 5.79 -23.03
C THR A 62 9.40 6.75 -22.36
N CYS A 63 10.08 7.56 -23.14
CA CYS A 63 11.09 8.50 -22.64
C CYS A 63 10.71 9.96 -22.90
N LYS A 64 11.23 10.85 -22.07
CA LYS A 64 11.21 12.29 -22.32
C LYS A 64 11.88 12.61 -23.66
N LYS A 65 11.36 13.63 -24.35
CA LYS A 65 11.86 14.05 -25.65
C LYS A 65 13.36 14.40 -25.57
N GLY A 66 14.17 13.78 -26.43
CA GLY A 66 15.62 14.03 -26.54
C GLY A 66 16.53 13.07 -25.77
N ILE A 67 15.97 12.16 -24.97
CA ILE A 67 16.76 11.16 -24.21
C ILE A 67 17.30 10.04 -25.10
N LEU A 68 16.52 9.63 -26.11
CA LEU A 68 16.90 8.54 -27.03
C LEU A 68 17.82 9.05 -28.15
N THR A 69 18.83 8.26 -28.49
CA THR A 69 19.69 8.47 -29.66
C THR A 69 18.96 8.13 -30.96
N GLY A 70 19.05 9.00 -31.98
CA GLY A 70 18.26 8.89 -33.21
C GLY A 70 18.53 7.67 -34.10
N THR A 71 19.64 6.95 -33.93
CA THR A 71 20.02 5.80 -34.77
C THR A 71 20.07 4.46 -34.05
N SER A 72 20.32 4.43 -32.73
CA SER A 72 20.40 3.18 -31.95
C SER A 72 19.28 3.02 -30.92
N GLN A 73 18.38 4.00 -30.77
CA GLN A 73 17.31 4.02 -29.76
C GLN A 73 17.81 3.77 -28.33
N ARG A 74 19.11 3.97 -28.07
CA ARG A 74 19.72 3.85 -26.75
C ARG A 74 19.58 5.16 -25.99
N ARG A 75 19.36 5.06 -24.68
CA ARG A 75 19.37 6.19 -23.74
C ARG A 75 20.76 6.84 -23.65
N GLN A 76 20.79 8.16 -23.49
CA GLN A 76 22.03 8.95 -23.34
C GLN A 76 22.34 9.31 -21.88
N ASP A 77 21.36 9.15 -20.99
CA ASP A 77 21.42 9.55 -19.59
C ASP A 77 21.98 8.47 -18.66
N VAL A 78 22.04 7.22 -19.11
CA VAL A 78 22.49 6.06 -18.34
C VAL A 78 23.60 5.31 -19.06
N ASP A 79 24.49 4.67 -18.31
CA ASP A 79 25.54 3.83 -18.88
C ASP A 79 24.94 2.47 -19.30
N ILE A 80 24.02 1.90 -18.51
CA ILE A 80 23.42 0.57 -18.72
C ILE A 80 21.93 0.57 -18.36
N ASP A 81 21.12 -0.11 -19.18
CA ASP A 81 19.72 -0.47 -18.89
C ASP A 81 19.61 -2.00 -18.72
N PHE A 82 18.93 -2.45 -17.66
CA PHE A 82 18.54 -3.84 -17.46
C PHE A 82 17.02 -3.96 -17.39
N PHE A 83 16.47 -5.04 -17.95
CA PHE A 83 15.04 -5.33 -17.97
C PHE A 83 14.80 -6.67 -17.30
N LEU A 84 14.04 -6.68 -16.20
CA LEU A 84 13.77 -7.87 -15.41
C LEU A 84 12.27 -8.02 -15.15
N MET A 85 11.75 -9.17 -15.56
CA MET A 85 10.43 -9.68 -15.22
C MET A 85 10.57 -10.64 -14.05
N PHE A 86 9.85 -10.39 -12.97
CA PHE A 86 9.65 -11.35 -11.88
C PHE A 86 8.28 -12.01 -12.08
N SER A 87 8.25 -13.33 -12.19
CA SER A 87 7.02 -14.06 -12.46
C SER A 87 7.14 -15.51 -12.02
N VAL A 88 6.09 -16.03 -11.41
CA VAL A 88 5.82 -17.46 -11.32
C VAL A 88 5.13 -17.85 -12.63
N VAL A 89 5.92 -18.32 -13.60
CA VAL A 89 5.40 -18.71 -14.91
C VAL A 89 4.67 -20.04 -14.76
N ASP A 90 3.34 -19.98 -14.76
CA ASP A 90 2.47 -21.13 -14.60
C ASP A 90 2.21 -21.82 -15.95
N GLU A 91 2.98 -22.89 -16.24
CA GLU A 91 2.81 -23.65 -17.48
C GLU A 91 1.51 -24.45 -17.53
N ASN A 92 0.77 -24.59 -16.41
CA ASN A 92 -0.56 -25.19 -16.42
C ASN A 92 -1.57 -24.31 -17.19
N LEU A 93 -1.36 -22.99 -17.21
CA LEU A 93 -2.19 -22.03 -17.97
C LEU A 93 -1.78 -21.89 -19.43
N SER A 94 -0.58 -22.36 -19.79
CA SER A 94 -0.03 -22.22 -21.13
C SER A 94 -0.88 -22.94 -22.18
N TRP A 95 -1.02 -22.34 -23.36
CA TRP A 95 -1.62 -22.98 -24.53
C TRP A 95 -0.93 -24.29 -24.92
N TYR A 96 0.33 -24.47 -24.52
CA TYR A 96 1.18 -25.60 -24.91
C TYR A 96 1.25 -26.72 -23.86
N LEU A 97 0.45 -26.68 -22.78
CA LEU A 97 0.52 -27.71 -21.72
C LEU A 97 0.40 -29.14 -22.27
N ASP A 98 -0.58 -29.42 -23.13
CA ASP A 98 -0.77 -30.75 -23.71
C ASP A 98 0.40 -31.20 -24.60
N GLU A 99 0.98 -30.26 -25.36
CA GLU A 99 2.14 -30.52 -26.20
C GLU A 99 3.40 -30.78 -25.35
N ASN A 100 3.54 -30.06 -24.24
CA ASN A 100 4.61 -30.24 -23.27
C ASN A 100 4.50 -31.62 -22.58
N ILE A 101 3.31 -32.00 -22.12
CA ILE A 101 3.05 -33.32 -21.54
C ILE A 101 3.40 -34.42 -22.55
N ALA A 102 2.93 -34.31 -23.79
CA ALA A 102 3.19 -35.29 -24.83
C ALA A 102 4.69 -35.40 -25.21
N SER A 103 5.45 -34.30 -25.09
CA SER A 103 6.85 -34.23 -25.51
C SER A 103 7.84 -34.61 -24.41
N PHE A 104 7.55 -34.24 -23.15
CA PHE A 104 8.51 -34.32 -22.05
C PHE A 104 8.16 -35.34 -20.97
N CYS A 105 6.88 -35.72 -20.79
CA CYS A 105 6.52 -36.79 -19.87
C CYS A 105 6.84 -38.16 -20.48
N THR A 106 7.49 -39.04 -19.72
CA THR A 106 7.82 -40.39 -20.19
C THR A 106 6.59 -41.29 -20.36
N ASP A 107 5.52 -41.01 -19.62
CA ASP A 107 4.21 -41.67 -19.74
C ASP A 107 3.05 -40.66 -19.69
N PRO A 108 2.79 -39.95 -20.80
CA PRO A 108 1.78 -38.88 -20.88
C PRO A 108 0.37 -39.32 -20.51
N GLY A 109 0.01 -40.59 -20.74
CA GLY A 109 -1.34 -41.10 -20.49
C GLY A 109 -1.66 -41.36 -19.02
N SER A 110 -0.66 -41.29 -18.15
CA SER A 110 -0.79 -41.49 -16.69
C SER A 110 -0.87 -40.19 -15.90
N VAL A 111 -0.65 -39.04 -16.56
CA VAL A 111 -0.61 -37.72 -15.92
C VAL A 111 -2.02 -37.30 -15.52
N ASP A 112 -2.19 -37.03 -14.24
CA ASP A 112 -3.34 -36.32 -13.70
C ASP A 112 -2.99 -34.82 -13.67
N LYS A 113 -3.77 -34.00 -14.38
CA LYS A 113 -3.56 -32.54 -14.43
C LYS A 113 -4.11 -31.83 -13.20
N ASP A 114 -5.01 -32.49 -12.47
CA ASP A 114 -5.63 -31.95 -11.27
C ASP A 114 -4.80 -32.27 -10.01
N ASP A 115 -3.73 -33.05 -10.15
CA ASP A 115 -2.80 -33.35 -9.06
C ASP A 115 -1.99 -32.10 -8.66
N GLU A 116 -2.06 -31.74 -7.39
CA GLU A 116 -1.41 -30.54 -6.84
C GLU A 116 0.12 -30.57 -6.99
N GLU A 117 0.75 -31.74 -6.82
CA GLU A 117 2.21 -31.87 -6.96
C GLU A 117 2.63 -31.69 -8.42
N PHE A 118 1.84 -32.21 -9.38
CA PHE A 118 2.04 -31.97 -10.80
C PHE A 118 1.90 -30.49 -11.15
N GLN A 119 0.81 -29.83 -10.73
CA GLN A 119 0.60 -28.41 -11.02
C GLN A 119 1.72 -27.55 -10.44
N GLU A 120 2.11 -27.81 -9.19
CA GLU A 120 3.20 -27.08 -8.53
C GLU A 120 4.54 -27.28 -9.25
N SER A 121 4.80 -28.48 -9.78
CA SER A 121 6.02 -28.75 -10.56
C SER A 121 6.13 -27.95 -11.87
N ASN A 122 5.00 -27.45 -12.38
CA ASN A 122 4.91 -26.64 -13.58
C ASN A 122 4.93 -25.12 -13.30
N LYS A 123 4.99 -24.71 -12.03
CA LYS A 123 5.12 -23.30 -11.63
C LYS A 123 6.59 -22.91 -11.58
N MET A 124 7.04 -22.14 -12.56
CA MET A 124 8.44 -21.77 -12.69
C MET A 124 8.69 -20.41 -12.05
N HIS A 125 9.20 -20.40 -10.81
CA HIS A 125 9.54 -19.18 -10.06
C HIS A 125 10.79 -18.49 -10.63
N ALA A 126 10.59 -17.63 -11.64
CA ALA A 126 11.63 -17.20 -12.55
C ALA A 126 11.89 -15.68 -12.57
N ILE A 127 13.11 -15.32 -12.97
CA ILE A 127 13.48 -13.97 -13.41
C ILE A 127 13.75 -14.04 -14.92
N ASN A 128 12.96 -13.36 -15.75
CA ASN A 128 13.01 -13.46 -17.22
C ASN A 128 12.88 -14.91 -17.77
N GLY A 129 12.18 -15.80 -17.07
CA GLY A 129 12.07 -17.23 -17.43
C GLY A 129 13.26 -18.10 -17.01
N TYR A 130 14.19 -17.54 -16.22
CA TYR A 130 15.35 -18.25 -15.66
C TYR A 130 15.14 -18.54 -14.17
N VAL A 131 15.44 -19.77 -13.75
CA VAL A 131 15.24 -20.31 -12.39
C VAL A 131 16.57 -20.79 -11.79
N PHE A 132 16.66 -20.84 -10.46
CA PHE A 132 17.83 -21.33 -9.72
C PHE A 132 19.16 -20.66 -10.13
N GLY A 133 19.15 -19.34 -10.38
CA GLY A 133 20.37 -18.59 -10.67
C GLY A 133 20.96 -18.81 -12.07
N ASN A 134 20.22 -19.43 -13.00
CA ASN A 134 20.71 -19.71 -14.35
C ASN A 134 20.56 -18.53 -15.35
N LEU A 135 20.05 -17.37 -14.91
CA LEU A 135 20.03 -16.14 -15.70
C LEU A 135 21.47 -15.76 -16.08
N PRO A 136 21.78 -15.47 -17.36
CA PRO A 136 23.11 -15.05 -17.77
C PRO A 136 23.59 -13.85 -16.96
N GLU A 137 24.84 -13.92 -16.50
CA GLU A 137 25.40 -12.96 -15.56
C GLU A 137 25.33 -11.52 -16.09
N MET A 138 24.66 -10.67 -15.31
CA MET A 138 24.53 -9.24 -15.60
C MET A 138 25.79 -8.53 -15.10
N THR A 139 26.54 -7.89 -16.00
CA THR A 139 27.82 -7.26 -15.64
C THR A 139 27.75 -5.74 -15.78
N MET A 140 28.28 -5.04 -14.79
CA MET A 140 28.36 -3.57 -14.74
C MET A 140 29.66 -3.11 -14.09
N CYS A 141 30.04 -1.84 -14.29
CA CYS A 141 31.19 -1.26 -13.65
C CYS A 141 30.79 -0.50 -12.38
N ALA A 142 31.62 -0.59 -11.32
CA ALA A 142 31.49 0.30 -10.17
C ALA A 142 31.54 1.76 -10.63
N GLY A 143 30.57 2.57 -10.20
CA GLY A 143 30.40 3.96 -10.59
C GLY A 143 29.60 4.22 -11.87
N ASP A 144 29.13 3.18 -12.56
CA ASP A 144 28.16 3.34 -13.67
C ASP A 144 26.84 3.92 -13.17
N TYR A 145 26.12 4.61 -14.03
CA TYR A 145 24.72 4.93 -13.81
C TYR A 145 23.85 3.84 -14.45
N VAL A 146 23.21 3.01 -13.62
CA VAL A 146 22.44 1.83 -14.05
C VAL A 146 20.96 2.09 -13.82
N ALA A 147 20.14 1.91 -14.85
CA ALA A 147 18.69 1.89 -14.73
C ALA A 147 18.17 0.45 -14.79
N TRP A 148 17.37 0.09 -13.80
CA TRP A 148 16.67 -1.19 -13.70
C TRP A 148 15.20 -0.98 -14.03
N HIS A 149 14.75 -1.60 -15.11
CA HIS A 149 13.36 -1.66 -15.53
C HIS A 149 12.77 -2.97 -15.03
N LEU A 150 12.07 -2.90 -13.91
CA LEU A 150 11.53 -4.05 -13.20
C LEU A 150 10.02 -4.11 -13.39
N PHE A 151 9.49 -5.31 -13.62
CA PHE A 151 8.05 -5.52 -13.62
C PHE A 151 7.68 -6.90 -13.09
N GLY A 152 6.54 -6.99 -12.42
CA GLY A 152 5.94 -8.26 -11.98
C GLY A 152 4.87 -8.73 -12.97
N MET A 153 4.64 -10.04 -13.05
CA MET A 153 3.57 -10.61 -13.86
C MET A 153 3.13 -11.96 -13.31
N GLY A 154 1.84 -12.28 -13.38
CA GLY A 154 1.33 -13.61 -13.04
C GLY A 154 -0.02 -13.59 -12.32
N ASN A 155 -0.10 -14.27 -11.17
CA ASN A 155 -1.32 -14.53 -10.42
C ASN A 155 -1.24 -14.04 -8.95
N GLU A 156 -2.16 -14.47 -8.08
CA GLU A 156 -2.24 -14.06 -6.67
C GLU A 156 -0.95 -14.34 -5.89
N ILE A 157 -0.25 -15.42 -6.24
CA ILE A 157 1.04 -15.80 -5.63
C ILE A 157 2.19 -14.87 -6.06
N ASP A 158 2.02 -14.04 -7.09
CA ASP A 158 3.06 -13.16 -7.63
C ASP A 158 3.26 -11.89 -6.80
N VAL A 159 3.43 -12.05 -5.49
CA VAL A 159 3.97 -11.04 -4.58
C VAL A 159 5.49 -11.17 -4.61
N HIS A 160 6.19 -10.25 -5.26
CA HIS A 160 7.66 -10.31 -5.37
C HIS A 160 8.33 -9.17 -4.63
N THR A 161 9.42 -9.49 -3.94
CA THR A 161 10.27 -8.50 -3.26
C THR A 161 11.71 -8.69 -3.71
N ALA A 162 12.03 -8.04 -4.82
CA ALA A 162 13.33 -8.14 -5.48
C ALA A 162 14.41 -7.40 -4.66
N TYR A 163 15.29 -8.16 -4.02
CA TYR A 163 16.37 -7.66 -3.18
C TYR A 163 17.72 -7.70 -3.89
N PHE A 164 18.37 -6.54 -3.99
CA PHE A 164 19.70 -6.39 -4.58
C PHE A 164 20.76 -6.44 -3.48
N HIS A 165 21.32 -7.64 -3.24
CA HIS A 165 22.27 -7.84 -2.15
C HIS A 165 23.50 -6.94 -2.32
N GLY A 166 23.91 -6.26 -1.25
CA GLY A 166 25.13 -5.45 -1.21
C GLY A 166 25.07 -4.08 -1.91
N GLU A 167 23.96 -3.74 -2.56
CA GLU A 167 23.76 -2.45 -3.23
C GLU A 167 22.43 -1.80 -2.82
N MET A 168 22.25 -0.53 -3.18
CA MET A 168 21.03 0.23 -2.88
C MET A 168 20.43 0.83 -4.16
N LEU A 169 19.11 0.88 -4.20
CA LEU A 169 18.32 1.50 -5.25
C LEU A 169 17.84 2.89 -4.84
N ILE A 170 17.40 3.65 -5.85
CA ILE A 170 16.56 4.82 -5.70
C ILE A 170 15.32 4.59 -6.56
N ILE A 171 14.14 4.59 -5.93
CA ILE A 171 12.85 4.49 -6.61
C ILE A 171 12.06 5.76 -6.30
N ARG A 172 11.68 6.53 -7.33
CA ARG A 172 10.92 7.79 -7.20
C ARG A 172 11.54 8.81 -6.23
N GLY A 173 12.86 8.76 -6.06
CA GLY A 173 13.62 9.64 -5.17
C GLY A 173 13.80 9.13 -3.73
N HIS A 174 13.29 7.94 -3.41
CA HIS A 174 13.39 7.31 -2.10
C HIS A 174 14.42 6.18 -2.08
N ARG A 175 15.17 6.06 -0.99
CA ARG A 175 16.17 5.00 -0.81
C ARG A 175 15.49 3.68 -0.45
N THR A 176 15.82 2.61 -1.17
CA THR A 176 15.38 1.23 -0.89
C THR A 176 16.44 0.23 -1.33
N ASP A 177 16.46 -0.97 -0.78
CA ASP A 177 17.23 -2.12 -1.29
C ASP A 177 16.32 -3.21 -1.90
N VAL A 178 15.01 -3.10 -1.66
CA VAL A 178 13.97 -3.99 -2.16
C VAL A 178 13.03 -3.25 -3.10
N ALA A 179 12.64 -3.90 -4.20
CA ALA A 179 11.56 -3.46 -5.08
C ALA A 179 10.40 -4.45 -4.99
N SER A 180 9.23 -3.97 -4.55
CA SER A 180 7.99 -4.75 -4.56
C SER A 180 7.39 -4.76 -5.96
N LEU A 181 7.04 -5.94 -6.47
CA LEU A 181 6.46 -6.14 -7.80
C LEU A 181 5.29 -7.12 -7.69
N PHE A 182 4.16 -6.75 -8.30
CA PHE A 182 2.94 -7.55 -8.39
C PHE A 182 2.54 -7.69 -9.86
N PRO A 183 1.48 -8.43 -10.23
CA PRO A 183 1.08 -8.58 -11.62
C PRO A 183 0.85 -7.23 -12.33
N ALA A 184 1.66 -6.94 -13.35
CA ALA A 184 1.71 -5.66 -14.08
C ALA A 184 2.13 -4.42 -13.25
N THR A 185 2.80 -4.59 -12.12
CA THR A 185 3.47 -3.47 -11.45
C THR A 185 4.71 -3.06 -12.25
N PHE A 186 4.87 -1.77 -12.53
CA PHE A 186 6.01 -1.23 -13.28
C PHE A 186 6.90 -0.33 -12.42
N VAL A 187 8.18 -0.67 -12.34
CA VAL A 187 9.17 0.06 -11.56
C VAL A 187 10.36 0.43 -12.44
N THR A 188 10.81 1.67 -12.30
CA THR A 188 12.11 2.12 -12.80
C THR A 188 12.95 2.51 -11.58
N ALA A 189 14.04 1.77 -11.36
CA ALA A 189 14.94 1.98 -10.23
C ALA A 189 16.33 2.42 -10.72
N ASP A 190 16.89 3.43 -10.08
CA ASP A 190 18.24 3.92 -10.38
C ASP A 190 19.25 3.31 -9.38
N MET A 191 20.40 2.89 -9.88
CA MET A 191 21.51 2.35 -9.08
C MET A 191 22.84 2.94 -9.54
N ILE A 192 23.71 3.24 -8.57
CA ILE A 192 25.13 3.51 -8.82
C ILE A 192 25.93 2.46 -8.04
N PRO A 193 26.37 1.36 -8.67
CA PRO A 193 27.01 0.26 -7.97
C PRO A 193 28.35 0.71 -7.39
N SER A 194 28.63 0.30 -6.16
CA SER A 194 29.72 0.81 -5.35
C SER A 194 30.64 -0.27 -4.82
N ASN A 195 30.18 -1.52 -4.78
CA ASN A 195 30.82 -2.64 -4.13
C ASN A 195 31.23 -3.70 -5.16
N PRO A 196 32.49 -3.70 -5.64
CA PRO A 196 32.97 -4.73 -6.56
C PRO A 196 32.85 -6.14 -5.98
N GLY A 197 32.26 -7.05 -6.76
CA GLY A 197 31.95 -8.42 -6.34
C GLY A 197 30.84 -9.04 -7.20
N ARG A 198 30.61 -10.34 -7.00
CA ARG A 198 29.46 -11.05 -7.57
C ARG A 198 28.36 -11.11 -6.52
N TRP A 199 27.19 -10.58 -6.82
CA TRP A 199 26.11 -10.37 -5.86
C TRP A 199 24.86 -11.13 -6.27
N LEU A 200 24.09 -11.56 -5.27
CA LEU A 200 22.79 -12.18 -5.46
C LEU A 200 21.73 -11.10 -5.72
N LEU A 201 20.88 -11.35 -6.70
CA LEU A 201 19.57 -10.74 -6.85
C LEU A 201 18.55 -11.84 -6.57
N SER A 202 17.70 -11.68 -5.57
CA SER A 202 16.70 -12.72 -5.24
C SER A 202 15.38 -12.11 -4.81
N CYS A 203 14.30 -12.86 -5.01
CA CYS A 203 13.03 -12.56 -4.34
C CYS A 203 13.16 -12.94 -2.86
N GLN A 204 12.63 -12.12 -1.94
CA GLN A 204 12.68 -12.39 -0.49
C GLN A 204 11.38 -13.01 0.04
N VAL A 205 10.45 -13.37 -0.83
CA VAL A 205 9.30 -14.19 -0.47
C VAL A 205 9.77 -15.62 -0.24
N ASN A 206 9.43 -16.18 0.91
CA ASN A 206 9.96 -17.47 1.40
C ASN A 206 9.78 -18.62 0.40
N ASP A 207 8.59 -18.76 -0.18
CA ASP A 207 8.30 -19.87 -1.10
C ASP A 207 9.00 -19.65 -2.45
N HIS A 208 9.09 -18.39 -2.91
CA HIS A 208 9.78 -18.03 -4.15
C HIS A 208 11.29 -18.27 -4.08
N ILE A 209 11.94 -17.92 -2.97
CA ILE A 209 13.38 -18.13 -2.81
C ILE A 209 13.72 -19.62 -2.70
N GLN A 210 12.87 -20.40 -2.02
CA GLN A 210 13.01 -21.86 -1.96
C GLN A 210 12.81 -22.52 -3.32
N ALA A 211 11.87 -22.02 -4.11
CA ALA A 211 11.61 -22.46 -5.48
C ALA A 211 12.63 -21.93 -6.51
N GLY A 212 13.65 -21.18 -6.06
CA GLY A 212 14.81 -20.83 -6.88
C GLY A 212 14.74 -19.48 -7.58
N MET A 213 13.87 -18.56 -7.17
CA MET A 213 13.77 -17.23 -7.76
C MET A 213 14.96 -16.33 -7.39
N GLY A 214 16.05 -16.48 -8.14
CA GLY A 214 17.26 -15.68 -7.98
C GLY A 214 18.15 -15.68 -9.22
N ALA A 215 19.05 -14.70 -9.27
CA ALA A 215 20.02 -14.45 -10.32
C ALA A 215 21.30 -13.85 -9.74
N LEU A 216 22.40 -13.88 -10.50
CA LEU A 216 23.67 -13.26 -10.11
C LEU A 216 23.97 -12.03 -10.98
N TYR A 217 24.56 -11.01 -10.37
CA TYR A 217 25.12 -9.86 -11.08
C TYR A 217 26.55 -9.57 -10.62
N GLU A 218 27.38 -9.06 -11.52
CA GLU A 218 28.80 -8.75 -11.26
C GLU A 218 29.05 -7.25 -11.34
N VAL A 219 29.59 -6.69 -10.25
CA VAL A 219 30.11 -5.34 -10.21
C VAL A 219 31.63 -5.40 -10.38
N ARG A 220 32.15 -4.89 -11.49
CA ARG A 220 33.58 -4.90 -11.81
C ARG A 220 34.27 -3.61 -11.35
N PRO A 221 35.53 -3.70 -10.86
CA PRO A 221 36.33 -2.52 -10.59
C PRO A 221 36.82 -1.92 -11.92
N CYS A 222 36.15 -0.88 -12.42
CA CYS A 222 36.54 -0.19 -13.65
C CYS A 222 37.25 1.15 -13.37
N SER A 223 37.76 1.81 -14.40
CA SER A 223 38.61 3.01 -14.30
C SER A 223 37.96 4.19 -13.55
N ARG A 224 36.62 4.25 -13.49
CA ARG A 224 35.84 5.21 -12.70
C ARG A 224 35.67 4.68 -11.27
N GLN A 225 36.74 4.64 -10.47
CA GLN A 225 36.56 4.30 -9.05
C GLN A 225 35.82 5.45 -8.36
N ALA A 226 34.64 5.15 -7.81
CA ALA A 226 33.95 6.06 -6.91
C ALA A 226 34.90 6.41 -5.75
N PRO A 227 35.00 7.70 -5.35
CA PRO A 227 35.90 8.09 -4.28
C PRO A 227 35.51 7.37 -2.99
N ARG A 228 36.46 6.62 -2.42
CA ARG A 228 36.26 5.87 -1.18
C ARG A 228 35.91 6.86 -0.06
N SER A 229 34.64 6.86 0.36
CA SER A 229 34.17 7.82 1.36
C SER A 229 34.92 7.60 2.68
N THR A 230 35.55 8.64 3.20
CA THR A 230 36.13 8.60 4.54
C THR A 230 35.00 8.74 5.54
N LEU A 231 34.68 7.64 6.22
CA LEU A 231 33.69 7.59 7.27
C LEU A 231 34.22 8.38 8.47
N LYS A 232 33.55 9.49 8.81
CA LYS A 232 33.92 10.38 9.93
C LYS A 232 32.99 10.22 11.15
N GLY A 233 32.05 9.29 11.08
CA GLY A 233 31.08 9.02 12.13
C GLY A 233 31.65 8.19 13.28
N ARG A 234 30.75 7.76 14.16
CA ARG A 234 31.06 6.94 15.34
C ARG A 234 31.16 5.47 14.94
N VAL A 235 31.98 4.72 15.68
CA VAL A 235 31.96 3.26 15.63
C VAL A 235 30.96 2.77 16.67
N ARG A 236 29.90 2.09 16.21
CA ARG A 236 28.83 1.55 17.05
C ARG A 236 29.02 0.06 17.21
N LYS A 237 29.27 -0.38 18.44
CA LYS A 237 29.50 -1.79 18.78
C LYS A 237 28.26 -2.38 19.42
N TYR A 238 27.81 -3.51 18.91
CA TYR A 238 26.70 -4.30 19.45
C TYR A 238 27.20 -5.72 19.76
N TYR A 239 26.77 -6.27 20.89
CA TYR A 239 27.09 -7.63 21.31
C TYR A 239 25.79 -8.43 21.29
N ILE A 240 25.61 -9.27 20.27
CA ILE A 240 24.35 -9.99 20.02
C ILE A 240 24.61 -11.49 20.06
N ALA A 241 23.74 -12.25 20.70
CA ALA A 241 23.78 -13.71 20.62
C ALA A 241 22.45 -14.30 20.17
N ALA A 242 22.50 -15.37 19.38
CA ALA A 242 21.34 -16.22 19.13
C ALA A 242 21.18 -17.21 20.29
N LYS A 243 19.98 -17.32 20.86
CA LYS A 243 19.68 -18.19 22.00
C LYS A 243 18.30 -18.83 21.84
N GLU A 244 18.15 -20.04 22.36
CA GLU A 244 16.87 -20.75 22.40
C GLU A 244 15.97 -20.22 23.52
N VAL A 245 14.70 -20.02 23.21
CA VAL A 245 13.66 -19.53 24.13
C VAL A 245 12.39 -20.35 23.95
N GLN A 246 11.61 -20.50 25.04
CA GLN A 246 10.22 -20.89 24.93
C GLN A 246 9.41 -19.63 24.72
N TRP A 247 8.78 -19.53 23.56
CA TRP A 247 7.97 -18.39 23.17
C TRP A 247 6.48 -18.73 23.32
N ASP A 248 5.74 -17.86 24.01
CA ASP A 248 4.30 -17.95 24.20
C ASP A 248 3.64 -16.82 23.40
N TYR A 249 2.86 -17.20 22.37
CA TYR A 249 2.18 -16.24 21.49
C TYR A 249 0.99 -15.54 22.17
N GLY A 250 0.48 -16.08 23.28
CA GLY A 250 -0.70 -15.59 23.98
C GLY A 250 -0.57 -15.71 25.50
N PRO A 251 0.41 -15.03 26.14
CA PRO A 251 0.77 -15.22 27.54
C PRO A 251 -0.35 -14.93 28.54
N SER A 252 -1.38 -14.14 28.18
CA SER A 252 -2.54 -13.93 29.06
C SER A 252 -3.54 -15.10 29.06
N GLY A 253 -3.48 -15.97 28.05
CA GLY A 253 -4.47 -17.02 27.81
C GLY A 253 -5.84 -16.50 27.35
N LEU A 254 -5.97 -15.19 27.11
CA LEU A 254 -7.21 -14.51 26.74
C LEU A 254 -7.04 -13.73 25.43
N ASP A 255 -8.12 -13.67 24.65
CA ASP A 255 -8.29 -12.66 23.61
C ASP A 255 -8.68 -11.35 24.28
N GLN A 256 -7.81 -10.35 24.22
CA GLN A 256 -7.99 -9.10 24.97
C GLN A 256 -9.15 -8.24 24.44
N SER A 257 -9.64 -8.50 23.22
CA SER A 257 -10.78 -7.77 22.64
C SER A 257 -12.11 -8.38 23.06
N SER A 258 -12.24 -9.71 23.06
CA SER A 258 -13.49 -10.39 23.45
C SER A 258 -13.56 -10.81 24.93
N GLY A 259 -12.42 -10.89 25.62
CA GLY A 259 -12.31 -11.39 26.99
C GLY A 259 -12.46 -12.92 27.12
N LYS A 260 -12.57 -13.64 26.00
CA LYS A 260 -12.70 -15.10 25.94
C LYS A 260 -11.36 -15.81 26.11
N GLN A 261 -11.40 -17.07 26.51
CA GLN A 261 -10.18 -17.89 26.55
C GLN A 261 -9.72 -18.24 25.15
N LEU A 262 -8.41 -18.23 24.90
CA LEU A 262 -7.85 -18.56 23.58
C LEU A 262 -8.13 -20.01 23.16
N SER A 263 -8.34 -20.91 24.12
CA SER A 263 -8.69 -22.32 23.87
C SER A 263 -10.20 -22.60 23.94
N GLU A 264 -11.05 -21.57 23.94
CA GLU A 264 -12.51 -21.74 24.01
C GLU A 264 -13.05 -22.37 22.72
N ALA A 265 -13.90 -23.39 22.86
CA ALA A 265 -14.45 -24.14 21.72
C ALA A 265 -15.29 -23.25 20.79
N GLY A 266 -15.04 -23.30 19.49
CA GLY A 266 -15.70 -22.50 18.46
C GLY A 266 -15.21 -21.06 18.38
N SER A 267 -14.19 -20.67 19.16
CA SER A 267 -13.54 -19.37 18.99
C SER A 267 -12.52 -19.40 17.85
N PRO A 268 -12.28 -18.28 17.13
CA PRO A 268 -11.23 -18.22 16.11
C PRO A 268 -9.82 -18.56 16.64
N ALA A 269 -9.57 -18.28 17.93
CA ALA A 269 -8.29 -18.57 18.57
C ALA A 269 -8.08 -20.08 18.84
N GLU A 270 -9.15 -20.89 18.89
CA GLU A 270 -9.07 -22.32 19.22
C GLU A 270 -8.08 -23.05 18.32
N GLN A 271 -8.11 -22.75 17.02
CA GLN A 271 -7.28 -23.41 16.01
C GLN A 271 -5.78 -23.36 16.35
N PHE A 272 -5.31 -22.24 16.92
CA PHE A 272 -3.89 -21.98 17.20
C PHE A 272 -3.49 -22.30 18.64
N PHE A 273 -4.42 -22.17 19.60
CA PHE A 273 -4.10 -22.27 21.03
C PHE A 273 -4.58 -23.57 21.68
N LYS A 274 -5.43 -24.35 21.03
CA LYS A 274 -5.88 -25.65 21.54
C LYS A 274 -4.73 -26.63 21.61
N ARG A 275 -4.56 -27.22 22.80
CA ARG A 275 -3.67 -28.36 23.00
C ARG A 275 -4.45 -29.65 22.89
N SER A 276 -4.02 -30.54 22.00
CA SER A 276 -4.63 -31.84 21.81
C SER A 276 -3.56 -32.91 21.55
N HIS A 277 -3.97 -34.14 21.24
CA HIS A 277 -3.02 -35.19 20.89
C HIS A 277 -2.26 -34.87 19.58
N TYR A 278 -2.84 -34.03 18.72
CA TYR A 278 -2.32 -33.70 17.40
C TYR A 278 -2.02 -32.21 17.21
N GLN A 279 -2.18 -31.37 18.24
CA GLN A 279 -1.94 -29.91 18.15
C GLN A 279 -1.05 -29.42 19.29
N ILE A 280 0.00 -28.66 18.96
CA ILE A 280 1.01 -28.16 19.91
C ILE A 280 0.42 -27.08 20.83
N GLY A 281 -0.44 -26.21 20.30
CA GLY A 281 -0.99 -25.03 20.96
C GLY A 281 0.00 -23.86 20.96
N GLY A 282 -0.26 -22.78 21.70
CA GLY A 282 0.46 -21.50 21.52
C GLY A 282 1.87 -21.34 22.11
N ILE A 283 2.58 -22.41 22.50
CA ILE A 283 3.94 -22.30 23.08
C ILE A 283 4.95 -23.15 22.31
N TYR A 284 6.00 -22.53 21.79
CA TYR A 284 6.99 -23.14 20.92
C TYR A 284 8.42 -22.85 21.38
N TRP A 285 9.33 -23.80 21.21
CA TRP A 285 10.77 -23.53 21.22
C TRP A 285 11.14 -22.78 19.94
N LYS A 286 11.88 -21.67 20.12
CA LYS A 286 12.30 -20.73 19.07
C LYS A 286 13.75 -20.29 19.32
N ALA A 287 14.36 -19.64 18.33
CA ALA A 287 15.62 -18.91 18.49
C ALA A 287 15.36 -17.39 18.47
N LYS A 288 16.07 -16.65 19.31
CA LYS A 288 15.94 -15.19 19.44
C LYS A 288 17.32 -14.53 19.51
N TYR A 289 17.46 -13.36 18.88
CA TYR A 289 18.59 -12.47 19.08
C TYR A 289 18.47 -11.72 20.41
N VAL A 290 19.53 -11.76 21.23
CA VAL A 290 19.58 -11.10 22.54
C VAL A 290 20.84 -10.24 22.65
N GLU A 291 20.69 -9.01 23.14
CA GLU A 291 21.80 -8.09 23.35
C GLU A 291 22.50 -8.35 24.70
N TYR A 292 23.82 -8.22 24.71
CA TYR A 292 24.69 -8.33 25.88
C TYR A 292 25.42 -7.01 26.13
N THR A 293 25.90 -6.83 27.36
CA THR A 293 26.60 -5.60 27.76
C THR A 293 27.99 -5.47 27.14
N ASP A 294 28.66 -6.59 26.87
CA ASP A 294 30.05 -6.64 26.42
C ASP A 294 30.43 -7.96 25.72
N GLU A 295 31.70 -8.05 25.29
CA GLU A 295 32.30 -9.19 24.58
C GLU A 295 32.41 -10.48 25.40
N THR A 296 32.13 -10.46 26.70
CA THR A 296 32.17 -11.66 27.53
C THR A 296 30.89 -12.49 27.39
N PHE A 297 29.80 -11.89 26.90
CA PHE A 297 28.47 -12.50 26.76
C PHE A 297 27.98 -13.16 28.07
N ARG A 298 28.28 -12.56 29.22
CA ARG A 298 27.86 -13.06 30.54
C ARG A 298 26.59 -12.38 31.06
N GLU A 299 26.45 -11.08 30.84
CA GLU A 299 25.30 -10.30 31.31
C GLU A 299 24.44 -9.85 30.12
N GLU A 300 23.20 -10.34 30.06
CA GLU A 300 22.20 -9.88 29.09
C GLU A 300 21.82 -8.44 29.41
N LYS A 301 21.77 -7.58 28.39
CA LYS A 301 21.36 -6.19 28.56
C LYS A 301 19.88 -6.18 28.93
N LYS A 302 19.56 -5.58 30.08
CA LYS A 302 18.17 -5.46 30.54
C LYS A 302 17.38 -4.61 29.56
N GLN A 303 16.29 -5.16 29.05
CA GLN A 303 15.33 -4.41 28.25
C GLN A 303 14.71 -3.30 29.09
N SER A 304 14.67 -2.09 28.54
CA SER A 304 13.98 -0.96 29.14
C SER A 304 12.45 -1.11 29.02
N GLU A 305 11.71 -0.32 29.79
CA GLU A 305 10.24 -0.27 29.68
C GLU A 305 9.77 0.11 28.27
N GLU A 306 10.55 0.88 27.53
CA GLU A 306 10.24 1.31 26.17
C GLU A 306 10.50 0.21 25.12
N GLU A 307 11.31 -0.80 25.45
CA GLU A 307 11.66 -1.92 24.57
C GLU A 307 10.78 -3.15 24.81
N LYS A 308 9.85 -3.12 25.76
CA LYS A 308 8.96 -4.25 26.07
C LYS A 308 8.14 -4.71 24.87
N HIS A 309 7.76 -3.78 24.00
CA HIS A 309 7.00 -4.07 22.79
C HIS A 309 7.80 -4.88 21.76
N LEU A 310 9.13 -4.97 21.84
CA LEU A 310 9.92 -5.70 20.84
C LEU A 310 9.56 -7.19 20.77
N GLY A 311 9.03 -7.77 21.85
CA GLY A 311 8.54 -9.16 21.84
C GLY A 311 9.62 -10.15 21.40
N ILE A 312 9.36 -10.92 20.33
CA ILE A 312 10.30 -11.90 19.79
C ILE A 312 11.52 -11.25 19.10
N LEU A 313 11.40 -9.99 18.68
CA LEU A 313 12.44 -9.29 17.93
C LEU A 313 13.76 -9.19 18.69
N GLY A 314 14.85 -9.16 17.92
CA GLY A 314 16.18 -8.79 18.39
C GLY A 314 16.28 -7.32 18.83
N PRO A 315 17.43 -6.93 19.42
CA PRO A 315 17.70 -5.55 19.79
C PRO A 315 17.73 -4.62 18.58
N VAL A 316 17.39 -3.35 18.79
CA VAL A 316 17.39 -2.35 17.71
C VAL A 316 18.82 -1.89 17.41
N ILE A 317 19.28 -2.13 16.19
CA ILE A 317 20.55 -1.58 15.70
C ILE A 317 20.28 -0.19 15.11
N LYS A 318 20.97 0.85 15.59
CA LYS A 318 20.85 2.21 15.04
C LYS A 318 22.19 2.75 14.56
N ALA A 319 22.18 3.51 13.47
CA ALA A 319 23.35 4.24 12.99
C ALA A 319 22.99 5.52 12.24
N GLU A 320 23.93 6.46 12.16
CA GLU A 320 23.84 7.62 11.30
C GLU A 320 24.73 7.45 10.06
N VAL A 321 24.41 8.20 9.00
CA VAL A 321 25.30 8.31 7.84
C VAL A 321 26.68 8.81 8.27
N GLY A 322 27.70 8.04 7.89
CA GLY A 322 29.10 8.24 8.25
C GLY A 322 29.59 7.28 9.34
N ASP A 323 28.70 6.56 10.03
CA ASP A 323 29.05 5.62 11.09
C ASP A 323 29.56 4.27 10.55
N THR A 324 30.20 3.52 11.44
CA THR A 324 30.57 2.11 11.24
C THR A 324 29.87 1.25 12.28
N ILE A 325 29.22 0.16 11.87
CA ILE A 325 28.52 -0.77 12.74
C ILE A 325 29.37 -2.03 12.87
N LEU A 326 29.68 -2.40 14.12
CA LEU A 326 30.35 -3.64 14.47
C LEU A 326 29.39 -4.50 15.28
N VAL A 327 29.02 -5.66 14.75
CA VAL A 327 28.18 -6.62 15.47
C VAL A 327 29.03 -7.83 15.83
N VAL A 328 29.38 -7.94 17.11
CA VAL A 328 30.00 -9.15 17.65
C VAL A 328 28.89 -10.14 17.91
N PHE A 329 28.80 -11.16 17.06
CA PHE A 329 27.80 -12.21 17.13
C PHE A 329 28.37 -13.47 17.78
N VAL A 330 27.63 -14.05 18.73
CA VAL A 330 27.91 -15.37 19.30
C VAL A 330 26.71 -16.27 19.12
N ASN A 331 26.92 -17.45 18.52
CA ASN A 331 25.86 -18.43 18.42
C ASN A 331 25.80 -19.31 19.68
N LYS A 332 24.80 -19.10 20.54
CA LYS A 332 24.53 -19.93 21.72
C LYS A 332 23.37 -20.91 21.51
N ALA A 333 22.82 -20.98 20.29
CA ALA A 333 21.75 -21.91 19.92
C ALA A 333 22.32 -23.21 19.33
N SER A 334 21.45 -24.20 19.12
CA SER A 334 21.85 -25.54 18.65
C SER A 334 22.10 -25.64 17.14
N TRP A 335 21.63 -24.67 16.36
CA TRP A 335 21.75 -24.64 14.89
C TRP A 335 22.74 -23.56 14.44
N PRO A 336 23.43 -23.74 13.29
CA PRO A 336 24.25 -22.69 12.73
C PRO A 336 23.38 -21.52 12.27
N PHE A 337 23.77 -20.29 12.62
CA PHE A 337 23.04 -19.07 12.29
C PHE A 337 24.01 -17.98 11.81
N SER A 338 23.48 -16.92 11.21
CA SER A 338 24.23 -15.76 10.74
C SER A 338 23.52 -14.45 11.12
N ILE A 339 24.04 -13.32 10.64
CA ILE A 339 23.35 -12.03 10.62
C ILE A 339 23.58 -11.38 9.26
N GLN A 340 22.50 -11.20 8.50
CA GLN A 340 22.43 -10.52 7.22
C GLN A 340 21.63 -9.21 7.37
N PRO A 341 22.22 -8.03 7.09
CA PRO A 341 21.55 -6.75 7.24
C PRO A 341 20.91 -6.24 5.93
N HIS A 342 19.82 -5.49 6.05
CA HIS A 342 19.29 -4.61 5.00
C HIS A 342 19.84 -3.18 5.13
N GLY A 343 19.84 -2.39 4.06
CA GLY A 343 20.06 -0.94 4.14
C GLY A 343 21.46 -0.45 4.59
N VAL A 344 22.49 -1.30 4.58
CA VAL A 344 23.87 -0.92 4.93
C VAL A 344 24.89 -1.48 3.92
N SER A 345 26.07 -0.87 3.84
CA SER A 345 27.13 -1.30 2.94
C SER A 345 28.08 -2.27 3.66
N TYR A 346 28.28 -3.45 3.07
CA TYR A 346 29.17 -4.48 3.57
C TYR A 346 29.96 -5.12 2.42
N GLY A 347 31.17 -5.59 2.74
CA GLY A 347 31.98 -6.34 1.78
C GLY A 347 31.71 -7.84 1.91
N LYS A 348 32.15 -8.61 0.91
CA LYS A 348 32.00 -10.08 0.86
C LYS A 348 32.50 -10.84 2.09
N ALA A 349 33.51 -10.33 2.80
CA ALA A 349 33.97 -10.96 4.03
C ALA A 349 32.94 -10.92 5.19
N TRP A 350 31.94 -10.04 5.10
CA TRP A 350 30.97 -9.74 6.17
C TRP A 350 29.51 -9.95 5.73
N GLU A 351 29.31 -10.67 4.62
CA GLU A 351 27.99 -11.09 4.15
C GLU A 351 27.49 -12.26 5.01
N GLY A 352 26.19 -12.27 5.30
CA GLY A 352 25.54 -13.25 6.18
C GLY A 352 24.88 -14.41 5.44
N MET A 353 24.82 -14.36 4.11
CA MET A 353 24.15 -15.36 3.27
C MET A 353 25.15 -16.09 2.38
N TRP A 354 24.98 -17.41 2.25
CA TRP A 354 25.83 -18.23 1.39
C TRP A 354 25.22 -18.42 0.00
N TYR A 355 26.04 -18.27 -1.04
CA TYR A 355 25.77 -18.67 -2.42
C TYR A 355 27.09 -18.87 -3.17
N HIS A 356 27.04 -19.49 -4.35
CA HIS A 356 28.23 -19.79 -5.15
C HIS A 356 28.81 -18.53 -5.84
N ASP A 357 29.55 -17.71 -5.09
CA ASP A 357 30.25 -16.52 -5.61
C ASP A 357 31.75 -16.77 -5.91
N GLY A 358 32.28 -17.93 -5.54
CA GLY A 358 33.67 -18.32 -5.72
C GLY A 358 34.61 -17.93 -4.56
N LEU A 359 34.08 -17.39 -3.46
CA LEU A 359 34.83 -16.97 -2.28
C LEU A 359 34.47 -17.85 -1.07
N SER A 360 35.46 -18.16 -0.22
CA SER A 360 35.22 -18.79 1.08
C SER A 360 34.96 -17.69 2.11
N GLN A 361 33.80 -17.74 2.77
CA GLN A 361 33.37 -16.71 3.72
C GLN A 361 33.05 -17.35 5.09
N ASN A 362 33.59 -16.79 6.19
CA ASN A 362 33.41 -17.33 7.54
C ASN A 362 32.14 -16.83 8.25
N GLY A 363 31.54 -15.72 7.77
CA GLY A 363 30.38 -15.07 8.40
C GLY A 363 29.01 -15.59 7.96
N VAL A 364 28.97 -16.41 6.92
CA VAL A 364 27.72 -16.91 6.32
C VAL A 364 27.08 -18.04 7.11
N SER A 365 27.82 -18.69 8.01
CA SER A 365 27.32 -19.80 8.85
C SER A 365 28.16 -19.90 10.12
N VAL A 366 27.72 -19.25 11.19
CA VAL A 366 28.40 -19.28 12.49
C VAL A 366 27.91 -20.50 13.25
N GLN A 367 28.79 -21.48 13.40
CA GLN A 367 28.50 -22.74 14.08
C GLN A 367 28.12 -22.52 15.56
N PRO A 368 27.36 -23.44 16.17
CA PRO A 368 27.08 -23.41 17.60
C PRO A 368 28.37 -23.21 18.43
N LEU A 369 28.28 -22.37 19.46
CA LEU A 369 29.38 -21.99 20.36
C LEU A 369 30.54 -21.21 19.71
N HIS A 370 30.40 -20.80 18.45
CA HIS A 370 31.38 -19.94 17.77
C HIS A 370 30.93 -18.49 17.74
N ASN A 371 31.88 -17.62 17.39
CA ASN A 371 31.64 -16.18 17.27
C ASN A 371 32.14 -15.64 15.93
N PHE A 372 31.58 -14.52 15.53
CA PHE A 372 31.97 -13.79 14.34
C PHE A 372 31.69 -12.31 14.55
N THR A 373 32.54 -11.43 13.99
CA THR A 373 32.32 -9.99 14.09
C THR A 373 32.00 -9.43 12.73
N TYR A 374 30.75 -9.03 12.51
CA TYR A 374 30.34 -8.36 11.29
C TYR A 374 30.79 -6.89 11.30
N HIS A 375 31.24 -6.41 10.15
CA HIS A 375 31.67 -5.03 9.95
C HIS A 375 30.89 -4.41 8.79
N TRP A 376 29.95 -3.53 9.12
CA TRP A 376 29.13 -2.80 8.17
C TRP A 376 29.41 -1.30 8.23
N THR A 377 29.20 -0.62 7.12
CA THR A 377 29.43 0.82 7.01
C THR A 377 28.21 1.52 6.49
N VAL A 378 28.03 2.79 6.88
CA VAL A 378 26.87 3.60 6.49
C VAL A 378 27.34 4.81 5.67
N PRO A 379 27.85 4.62 4.44
CA PRO A 379 28.22 5.73 3.57
C PRO A 379 26.99 6.54 3.12
N GLN A 380 27.22 7.71 2.54
CA GLN A 380 26.13 8.61 2.16
C GLN A 380 25.15 8.01 1.13
N HIS A 381 25.61 7.10 0.27
CA HIS A 381 24.75 6.47 -0.74
C HIS A 381 23.83 5.37 -0.17
N VAL A 382 24.04 4.87 1.05
CA VAL A 382 23.06 3.95 1.70
C VAL A 382 22.10 4.68 2.64
N GLY A 383 22.42 5.92 2.98
CA GLY A 383 21.59 6.73 3.86
C GLY A 383 20.31 7.26 3.21
N PRO A 384 19.42 7.85 4.03
CA PRO A 384 18.18 8.48 3.55
C PRO A 384 18.47 9.63 2.56
N THR A 385 17.68 9.71 1.49
CA THR A 385 17.73 10.81 0.51
C THR A 385 17.12 12.11 1.08
N PRO A 386 17.17 13.24 0.35
CA PRO A 386 16.44 14.44 0.74
C PRO A 386 14.92 14.25 0.83
N SER A 387 14.34 13.37 0.00
CA SER A 387 12.90 13.06 -0.01
C SER A 387 12.50 12.12 1.12
N ASP A 388 13.46 11.35 1.66
CA ASP A 388 13.22 10.41 2.75
C ASP A 388 13.07 11.09 4.12
N PRO A 389 12.40 10.41 5.07
CA PRO A 389 12.36 10.83 6.46
C PRO A 389 13.77 10.92 7.09
N PRO A 390 13.90 11.52 8.28
CA PRO A 390 15.18 11.63 8.97
C PRO A 390 15.86 10.28 9.26
N CYS A 391 15.07 9.22 9.42
CA CYS A 391 15.51 7.86 9.65
C CYS A 391 14.70 6.89 8.79
N LEU A 392 15.35 5.86 8.25
CA LEU A 392 14.73 4.76 7.52
C LEU A 392 14.77 3.47 8.35
N THR A 393 13.66 2.73 8.33
CA THR A 393 13.53 1.40 8.92
C THR A 393 14.12 0.35 7.99
N TRP A 394 14.83 -0.62 8.58
CA TRP A 394 15.36 -1.82 7.95
C TRP A 394 15.22 -2.99 8.92
N MET A 395 15.62 -4.18 8.49
CA MET A 395 15.80 -5.34 9.36
C MET A 395 17.19 -5.96 9.23
N TYR A 396 17.49 -6.85 10.15
CA TYR A 396 18.52 -7.87 10.01
C TYR A 396 17.93 -9.22 10.42
N SER A 397 18.38 -10.29 9.78
CA SER A 397 17.94 -11.67 10.06
C SER A 397 19.08 -12.66 9.87
N SER A 398 18.88 -13.92 10.27
CA SER A 398 19.79 -14.99 9.88
C SER A 398 19.43 -15.47 8.46
N ALA A 399 20.46 -15.76 7.67
CA ALA A 399 20.34 -16.14 6.26
C ALA A 399 21.18 -17.37 5.93
N VAL A 400 21.37 -18.27 6.91
CA VAL A 400 21.94 -19.61 6.65
C VAL A 400 20.92 -20.42 5.87
N ASP A 401 19.68 -20.41 6.35
CA ASP A 401 18.48 -20.83 5.63
C ASP A 401 17.45 -19.73 5.86
N PRO A 402 17.31 -18.76 4.93
CA PRO A 402 16.54 -17.52 5.17
C PRO A 402 15.08 -17.78 5.54
N VAL A 403 14.52 -18.93 5.13
CA VAL A 403 13.14 -19.29 5.47
C VAL A 403 13.07 -19.94 6.84
N LYS A 404 13.86 -20.98 7.10
CA LYS A 404 13.80 -21.67 8.41
C LYS A 404 14.28 -20.80 9.55
N ASP A 405 15.28 -19.98 9.31
CA ASP A 405 15.89 -19.11 10.31
C ASP A 405 14.90 -18.04 10.80
N THR A 406 14.18 -17.40 9.87
CA THR A 406 13.19 -16.37 10.18
C THR A 406 11.94 -16.97 10.82
N SER A 407 11.42 -18.10 10.31
CA SER A 407 10.34 -18.85 10.96
C SER A 407 10.70 -19.32 12.37
N SER A 408 11.98 -19.63 12.62
CA SER A 408 12.49 -19.97 13.95
C SER A 408 12.57 -18.76 14.91
N GLY A 409 12.48 -17.52 14.42
CA GLY A 409 12.41 -16.29 15.22
C GLY A 409 13.60 -15.33 15.10
N LEU A 410 14.58 -15.59 14.22
CA LEU A 410 15.80 -14.77 14.11
C LEU A 410 15.63 -13.55 13.20
N VAL A 411 15.02 -12.51 13.75
CA VAL A 411 14.81 -11.22 13.10
C VAL A 411 14.97 -10.08 14.12
N GLY A 412 15.53 -8.95 13.68
CA GLY A 412 15.61 -7.75 14.50
C GLY A 412 15.55 -6.47 13.66
N PRO A 413 15.07 -5.36 14.23
CA PRO A 413 14.93 -4.11 13.52
C PRO A 413 16.27 -3.34 13.46
N MET A 414 16.45 -2.58 12.39
CA MET A 414 17.56 -1.66 12.22
C MET A 414 17.07 -0.31 11.72
N VAL A 415 17.74 0.77 12.14
CA VAL A 415 17.37 2.14 11.76
C VAL A 415 18.61 2.90 11.31
N ILE A 416 18.55 3.48 10.10
CA ILE A 416 19.63 4.29 9.53
C ILE A 416 19.14 5.73 9.37
N CYS A 417 19.85 6.66 10.00
CA CYS A 417 19.45 8.06 10.12
C CYS A 417 20.39 9.03 9.40
N LYS A 418 19.88 10.21 9.06
CA LYS A 418 20.67 11.36 8.61
C LYS A 418 21.63 11.82 9.73
N PRO A 419 22.80 12.41 9.40
CA PRO A 419 23.78 12.83 10.41
C PRO A 419 23.19 13.83 11.43
N GLY A 420 23.48 13.62 12.72
CA GLY A 420 23.03 14.47 13.81
C GLY A 420 21.57 14.32 14.23
N THR A 421 20.86 13.32 13.72
CA THR A 421 19.45 13.02 14.06
C THR A 421 19.32 12.26 15.38
N LEU A 422 20.29 11.41 15.71
CA LEU A 422 20.38 10.68 16.95
C LEU A 422 21.06 11.52 18.04
N ASP A 423 20.62 11.37 19.28
CA ASP A 423 21.31 11.90 20.45
C ASP A 423 22.41 10.96 20.98
N ASP A 424 23.07 11.33 22.08
CA ASP A 424 24.14 10.52 22.68
C ASP A 424 23.64 9.21 23.31
N SER A 425 22.32 9.06 23.49
CA SER A 425 21.66 7.83 23.94
C SER A 425 21.10 6.98 22.78
N ASN A 426 21.40 7.35 21.53
CA ASN A 426 20.89 6.73 20.31
C ASN A 426 19.36 6.85 20.13
N LYS A 427 18.73 7.84 20.75
CA LYS A 427 17.33 8.16 20.51
C LYS A 427 17.18 9.21 19.43
N GLN A 428 16.09 9.15 18.68
CA GLN A 428 15.80 10.14 17.66
C GLN A 428 15.41 11.49 18.28
N LYS A 429 16.09 12.58 17.91
CA LYS A 429 15.78 13.92 18.42
C LYS A 429 14.38 14.36 17.97
N GLY A 430 13.58 14.84 18.92
CA GLY A 430 12.24 15.35 18.65
C GLY A 430 11.15 14.29 18.54
N ILE A 431 11.49 13.02 18.76
CA ILE A 431 10.55 11.91 18.89
C ILE A 431 10.46 11.53 20.37
N ASP A 432 9.23 11.46 20.87
CA ASP A 432 8.94 11.14 22.27
C ASP A 432 8.92 9.61 22.48
N LYS A 433 8.43 8.85 21.49
CA LYS A 433 8.35 7.37 21.48
C LYS A 433 8.69 6.77 20.12
N GLU A 434 9.44 5.67 20.12
CA GLU A 434 9.76 4.88 18.94
C GLU A 434 9.23 3.45 19.15
N PHE A 435 8.45 2.92 18.21
CA PHE A 435 7.94 1.55 18.23
C PHE A 435 8.36 0.80 16.99
N TYR A 436 8.64 -0.50 17.14
CA TYR A 436 9.04 -1.41 16.08
C TYR A 436 8.05 -2.56 16.00
N LEU A 437 7.35 -2.71 14.88
CA LEU A 437 6.31 -3.72 14.70
C LEU A 437 6.60 -4.57 13.46
N LEU A 438 6.86 -5.85 13.68
CA LEU A 438 6.95 -6.87 12.66
C LEU A 438 5.60 -7.55 12.51
N PHE A 439 5.03 -7.46 11.30
CA PHE A 439 3.87 -8.20 10.86
C PHE A 439 4.37 -9.43 10.10
N SER A 440 4.00 -10.62 10.59
CA SER A 440 4.42 -11.88 9.96
C SER A 440 3.52 -13.03 10.40
N VAL A 441 3.23 -13.94 9.47
CA VAL A 441 2.71 -15.26 9.77
C VAL A 441 3.90 -16.17 10.12
N PHE A 442 4.15 -16.37 11.41
CA PHE A 442 5.21 -17.27 11.86
C PHE A 442 4.81 -18.71 11.60
N ASP A 443 5.29 -19.26 10.49
CA ASP A 443 5.07 -20.66 10.15
C ASP A 443 6.01 -21.58 10.94
N GLU A 444 5.53 -22.10 12.07
CA GLU A 444 6.29 -23.04 12.90
C GLU A 444 6.50 -24.40 12.21
N ASN A 445 5.80 -24.69 11.11
CA ASN A 445 6.05 -25.90 10.31
C ASN A 445 7.41 -25.84 9.58
N LEU A 446 7.93 -24.63 9.34
CA LEU A 446 9.23 -24.39 8.71
C LEU A 446 10.36 -24.15 9.73
N SER A 447 10.03 -24.10 11.03
CA SER A 447 11.00 -23.88 12.10
C SER A 447 12.00 -25.05 12.23
N TRP A 448 13.28 -24.72 12.50
CA TRP A 448 14.32 -25.69 12.88
C TRP A 448 13.92 -26.52 14.12
N TYR A 449 13.01 -25.98 14.93
CA TYR A 449 12.57 -26.54 16.20
C TYR A 449 11.27 -27.34 16.11
N LEU A 450 10.65 -27.51 14.92
CA LEU A 450 9.40 -28.26 14.78
C LEU A 450 9.46 -29.66 15.40
N ASN A 451 10.49 -30.44 15.07
CA ASN A 451 10.64 -31.80 15.58
C ASN A 451 10.85 -31.81 17.11
N ALA A 452 11.61 -30.85 17.64
CA ALA A 452 11.78 -30.69 19.08
C ALA A 452 10.44 -30.36 19.77
N ASN A 453 9.63 -29.48 19.17
CA ASN A 453 8.30 -29.10 19.65
C ASN A 453 7.33 -30.29 19.63
N ILE A 454 7.27 -31.06 18.54
CA ILE A 454 6.43 -32.27 18.44
C ILE A 454 6.82 -33.29 19.52
N LYS A 455 8.12 -33.58 19.67
CA LYS A 455 8.60 -34.55 20.67
C LYS A 455 8.34 -34.09 22.09
N TYR A 456 8.55 -32.81 22.38
CA TYR A 456 8.40 -32.25 23.72
C TYR A 456 6.92 -32.14 24.13
N TYR A 457 6.07 -31.60 23.26
CA TYR A 457 4.66 -31.32 23.59
C TYR A 457 3.70 -32.47 23.26
N LEU A 458 3.86 -33.13 22.10
CA LEU A 458 2.95 -34.20 21.64
C LEU A 458 3.43 -35.61 22.03
N ARG A 459 4.74 -35.78 22.28
CA ARG A 459 5.38 -37.10 22.53
C ARG A 459 5.19 -38.07 21.36
N MET A 460 5.19 -37.55 20.13
CA MET A 460 5.01 -38.28 18.88
C MET A 460 6.23 -38.12 17.96
N GLU A 461 6.26 -38.91 16.88
CA GLU A 461 7.20 -38.73 15.77
C GLU A 461 6.60 -37.84 14.68
N GLU A 462 7.44 -37.05 14.02
CA GLU A 462 7.05 -36.02 13.04
C GLU A 462 6.18 -36.57 11.89
N THR A 463 6.52 -37.73 11.36
CA THR A 463 5.85 -38.35 10.20
C THR A 463 4.38 -38.69 10.46
N SER A 464 3.97 -38.77 11.72
CA SER A 464 2.60 -39.17 12.11
C SER A 464 1.60 -38.02 12.04
N VAL A 465 2.04 -36.76 11.95
CA VAL A 465 1.17 -35.57 12.07
C VAL A 465 1.34 -34.60 10.90
N LYS A 466 2.50 -34.58 10.23
CA LYS A 466 2.83 -33.59 9.19
C LYS A 466 1.92 -33.56 7.96
N LYS A 467 1.20 -34.66 7.68
CA LYS A 467 0.28 -34.76 6.53
C LYS A 467 -1.11 -34.19 6.80
N ASP A 468 -1.43 -33.85 8.05
CA ASP A 468 -2.72 -33.30 8.41
C ASP A 468 -2.75 -31.79 8.17
N ASN A 469 -3.66 -31.31 7.33
CA ASN A 469 -3.79 -29.87 7.04
C ASN A 469 -4.22 -29.09 8.29
N GLY A 470 -5.04 -29.69 9.17
CA GLY A 470 -5.41 -29.09 10.45
C GLY A 470 -4.20 -28.82 11.35
N PHE A 471 -3.23 -29.74 11.38
CA PHE A 471 -1.96 -29.54 12.09
C PHE A 471 -1.13 -28.40 11.49
N LYS A 472 -0.94 -28.38 10.17
CA LYS A 472 -0.18 -27.31 9.50
C LYS A 472 -0.76 -25.95 9.83
N GLU A 473 -2.05 -25.78 9.64
CA GLU A 473 -2.75 -24.53 9.90
C GLU A 473 -2.72 -24.13 11.39
N SER A 474 -2.77 -25.09 12.33
CA SER A 474 -2.65 -24.79 13.76
C SER A 474 -1.29 -24.19 14.16
N ASN A 475 -0.27 -24.34 13.32
CA ASN A 475 1.10 -23.89 13.56
C ASN A 475 1.45 -22.59 12.79
N ARG A 476 0.52 -22.02 12.02
CA ARG A 476 0.69 -20.74 11.32
C ARG A 476 0.27 -19.59 12.24
N MET A 477 1.22 -19.03 12.97
CA MET A 477 0.95 -18.06 14.04
C MET A 477 0.95 -16.62 13.49
N HIS A 478 -0.24 -16.07 13.28
CA HIS A 478 -0.45 -14.73 12.70
C HIS A 478 -0.23 -13.63 13.73
N ALA A 479 1.00 -13.11 13.84
CA ALA A 479 1.43 -12.36 15.00
C ALA A 479 2.03 -10.98 14.68
N ILE A 480 1.91 -10.05 15.62
CA ILE A 480 2.67 -8.80 15.64
C ILE A 480 3.74 -8.92 16.74
N ASN A 481 5.02 -8.83 16.36
CA ASN A 481 6.17 -9.05 17.26
C ASN A 481 6.12 -10.40 18.02
N GLY A 482 5.47 -11.40 17.44
CA GLY A 482 5.28 -12.72 18.05
C GLY A 482 4.13 -12.81 19.04
N PHE A 483 3.26 -11.81 19.16
CA PHE A 483 2.03 -11.88 19.96
C PHE A 483 0.78 -11.87 19.10
N MET A 484 -0.28 -12.47 19.62
CA MET A 484 -1.58 -12.59 18.96
C MET A 484 -2.71 -12.15 19.90
N PHE A 485 -3.86 -11.77 19.33
CA PHE A 485 -5.11 -11.51 20.06
C PHE A 485 -4.97 -10.47 21.19
N GLY A 486 -4.21 -9.40 20.96
CA GLY A 486 -4.09 -8.27 21.89
C GLY A 486 -3.07 -8.46 23.02
N ASN A 487 -2.18 -9.46 22.93
CA ASN A 487 -1.24 -9.81 23.98
C ASN A 487 0.08 -9.01 23.98
N LEU A 488 0.34 -8.16 22.98
CA LEU A 488 1.55 -7.35 22.87
C LEU A 488 1.62 -6.25 23.96
N PRO A 489 2.62 -6.27 24.85
CA PRO A 489 2.73 -5.27 25.91
C PRO A 489 3.48 -4.00 25.47
N GLY A 490 3.30 -2.92 26.23
CA GLY A 490 4.20 -1.75 26.18
C GLY A 490 3.93 -0.73 25.07
N LEU A 491 2.74 -0.76 24.48
CA LEU A 491 2.27 0.23 23.49
C LEU A 491 1.49 1.37 24.14
N ASP A 492 2.13 2.08 25.06
CA ASP A 492 1.54 3.21 25.78
C ASP A 492 2.09 4.55 25.27
N VAL A 493 1.19 5.43 24.84
CA VAL A 493 1.52 6.77 24.34
C VAL A 493 0.74 7.86 25.08
N CYS A 494 1.32 9.06 25.15
CA CYS A 494 0.62 10.22 25.66
C CYS A 494 -0.03 11.01 24.51
N GLU A 495 -1.20 11.58 24.79
CA GLU A 495 -1.87 12.53 23.90
C GLU A 495 -0.90 13.68 23.53
N GLY A 496 -0.70 13.90 22.23
CA GLY A 496 0.20 14.93 21.68
C GLY A 496 1.69 14.58 21.61
N ASP A 497 2.09 13.37 21.99
CA ASP A 497 3.46 12.86 21.77
C ASP A 497 3.80 12.81 20.27
N ASN A 498 5.07 13.02 19.93
CA ASN A 498 5.56 12.69 18.60
C ASN A 498 6.03 11.24 18.59
N VAL A 499 5.30 10.37 17.88
CA VAL A 499 5.56 8.93 17.83
C VAL A 499 6.11 8.55 16.45
N SER A 500 7.20 7.78 16.43
CA SER A 500 7.75 7.14 15.22
C SER A 500 7.43 5.65 15.25
N TRP A 501 6.73 5.17 14.22
CA TRP A 501 6.39 3.78 14.01
C TRP A 501 7.27 3.20 12.91
N HIS A 502 8.03 2.17 13.25
CA HIS A 502 8.91 1.41 12.37
C HIS A 502 8.25 0.08 12.07
N LEU A 503 7.76 -0.09 10.86
CA LEU A 503 6.95 -1.26 10.47
C LEU A 503 7.79 -2.17 9.56
N LEU A 504 7.70 -3.48 9.77
CA LEU A 504 8.45 -4.50 9.06
C LEU A 504 7.49 -5.61 8.58
N GLY A 505 7.66 -6.08 7.35
CA GLY A 505 6.98 -7.26 6.82
C GLY A 505 7.93 -8.42 6.55
N LEU A 506 7.48 -9.66 6.76
CA LEU A 506 8.29 -10.87 6.58
C LEU A 506 7.38 -12.09 6.36
N GLY A 507 7.77 -13.00 5.45
CA GLY A 507 7.14 -14.31 5.30
C GLY A 507 6.97 -14.76 3.85
N THR A 508 5.81 -15.33 3.50
CA THR A 508 5.49 -15.87 2.17
C THR A 508 4.60 -14.89 1.37
N GLU A 509 4.06 -15.31 0.23
CA GLU A 509 3.07 -14.56 -0.55
C GLU A 509 1.77 -14.31 0.21
N ALA A 510 1.47 -15.12 1.24
CA ALA A 510 0.39 -14.89 2.19
C ALA A 510 0.61 -13.61 3.02
N ASP A 511 1.86 -13.17 3.20
CA ASP A 511 2.20 -12.02 4.04
C ASP A 511 1.95 -10.66 3.35
N VAL A 512 0.72 -10.46 2.86
CA VAL A 512 0.18 -9.18 2.41
C VAL A 512 -0.52 -8.52 3.59
N HIS A 513 0.17 -7.58 4.24
CA HIS A 513 -0.31 -6.95 5.46
C HIS A 513 -0.75 -5.51 5.24
N GLY A 514 -2.00 -5.17 5.58
CA GLY A 514 -2.44 -3.79 5.73
C GLY A 514 -2.41 -3.33 7.19
N ALA A 515 -1.28 -2.79 7.68
CA ALA A 515 -1.13 -2.38 9.07
C ALA A 515 -1.95 -1.11 9.38
N VAL A 516 -3.11 -1.25 10.03
CA VAL A 516 -4.05 -0.15 10.34
C VAL A 516 -3.95 0.29 11.79
N PHE A 517 -4.01 1.61 12.01
CA PHE A 517 -4.06 2.23 13.33
C PHE A 517 -5.46 2.79 13.60
N GLN A 518 -6.24 2.08 14.40
CA GLN A 518 -7.60 2.50 14.70
C GLN A 518 -7.61 3.85 15.44
N GLY A 519 -8.49 4.78 15.02
CA GLY A 519 -8.80 6.02 15.74
C GLY A 519 -7.80 7.18 15.56
N ASN A 520 -6.61 6.93 15.02
CA ASN A 520 -5.58 7.94 14.72
C ASN A 520 -5.09 7.78 13.27
N THR A 521 -4.42 8.79 12.73
CA THR A 521 -3.85 8.72 11.37
C THR A 521 -2.32 8.83 11.39
N LEU A 522 -1.71 8.24 10.38
CA LEU A 522 -0.29 8.24 10.11
C LEU A 522 0.09 9.34 9.10
N GLN A 523 1.33 9.79 9.20
CA GLN A 523 1.97 10.62 8.19
C GLN A 523 3.20 9.90 7.65
N MET A 524 3.24 9.69 6.34
CA MET A 524 4.33 9.02 5.62
C MET A 524 4.71 9.85 4.41
N ASN A 525 5.97 10.27 4.30
CA ASN A 525 6.46 11.11 3.21
C ASN A 525 5.56 12.34 2.93
N GLY A 526 5.01 12.94 3.99
CA GLY A 526 4.09 14.08 3.89
C GLY A 526 2.66 13.75 3.45
N MET A 527 2.36 12.50 3.11
CA MET A 527 1.01 12.01 2.82
C MET A 527 0.30 11.56 4.10
N ARG A 528 -1.03 11.64 4.09
CA ARG A 528 -1.91 11.16 5.14
C ARG A 528 -2.39 9.76 4.80
N ARG A 529 -2.19 8.82 5.72
CA ARG A 529 -2.66 7.44 5.63
C ARG A 529 -3.16 7.00 7.00
N ASP A 530 -3.82 5.87 7.10
CA ASP A 530 -4.13 5.18 8.36
C ASP A 530 -3.76 3.70 8.34
N SER A 531 -3.55 3.17 7.14
CA SER A 531 -2.92 1.89 6.85
C SER A 531 -1.50 2.06 6.33
N THR A 532 -0.72 0.98 6.37
CA THR A 532 0.53 0.83 5.64
C THR A 532 0.66 -0.59 5.14
N ASN A 533 0.92 -0.76 3.85
CA ASN A 533 1.10 -2.09 3.27
C ASN A 533 2.51 -2.60 3.54
N LEU A 534 2.61 -3.85 3.98
CA LEU A 534 3.88 -4.55 4.23
C LEU A 534 3.83 -5.92 3.56
N PHE A 535 4.91 -6.24 2.88
CA PHE A 535 5.24 -7.50 2.22
C PHE A 535 6.57 -8.06 2.76
N PRO A 536 6.96 -9.29 2.44
CA PRO A 536 8.22 -9.86 2.91
C PRO A 536 9.44 -8.97 2.60
N HIS A 537 10.21 -8.60 3.61
CA HIS A 537 11.38 -7.72 3.52
C HIS A 537 11.08 -6.29 3.04
N THR A 538 9.87 -5.80 3.29
CA THR A 538 9.54 -4.38 3.10
C THR A 538 9.43 -3.66 4.43
N PHE A 539 9.74 -2.36 4.40
CA PHE A 539 9.88 -1.55 5.59
C PHE A 539 9.21 -0.20 5.41
N ALA A 540 8.63 0.30 6.50
CA ALA A 540 8.07 1.64 6.53
C ALA A 540 8.46 2.39 7.80
N THR A 541 8.55 3.72 7.66
CA THR A 541 8.68 4.65 8.78
C THR A 541 7.50 5.62 8.71
N ALA A 542 6.65 5.58 9.72
CA ALA A 542 5.45 6.40 9.81
C ALA A 542 5.48 7.27 11.08
N PHE A 543 4.95 8.48 10.99
CA PHE A 543 4.86 9.39 12.13
C PHE A 543 3.41 9.56 12.55
N MET A 544 3.18 9.62 13.86
CA MET A 544 1.86 9.85 14.44
C MET A 544 1.96 10.88 15.56
N GLN A 545 0.96 11.75 15.63
CA GLN A 545 0.69 12.55 16.82
C GLN A 545 -0.72 12.22 17.31
N PRO A 546 -0.86 11.38 18.35
CA PRO A 546 -2.16 10.88 18.78
C PRO A 546 -2.98 12.00 19.42
N ASP A 547 -4.21 12.18 18.95
CA ASP A 547 -5.15 13.21 19.39
C ASP A 547 -6.47 12.62 19.92
N ASN A 548 -6.65 11.31 19.80
CA ASN A 548 -7.81 10.60 20.31
C ASN A 548 -7.43 9.83 21.58
N LYS A 549 -8.12 10.08 22.69
CA LYS A 549 -7.88 9.41 23.97
C LYS A 549 -8.68 8.12 24.06
N GLY A 550 -8.03 7.02 24.37
CA GLY A 550 -8.69 5.73 24.51
C GLY A 550 -7.74 4.56 24.43
N ILE A 551 -8.31 3.37 24.30
CA ILE A 551 -7.58 2.17 23.92
C ILE A 551 -8.05 1.82 22.52
N PHE A 552 -7.11 1.64 21.61
CA PHE A 552 -7.36 1.43 20.19
C PHE A 552 -6.60 0.18 19.74
N GLU A 553 -7.00 -0.36 18.60
CA GLU A 553 -6.33 -1.50 17.99
C GLU A 553 -5.31 -1.08 16.91
N ILE A 554 -4.21 -1.83 16.82
CA ILE A 554 -3.31 -1.89 15.69
C ILE A 554 -3.49 -3.29 15.11
N TYR A 555 -3.94 -3.41 13.87
CA TYR A 555 -4.31 -4.70 13.31
C TYR A 555 -3.96 -4.80 11.83
N CYS A 556 -3.93 -6.03 11.32
CA CYS A 556 -3.82 -6.28 9.89
C CYS A 556 -5.20 -6.23 9.23
N GLN A 557 -5.38 -5.38 8.23
CA GLN A 557 -6.65 -5.18 7.52
C GLN A 557 -7.05 -6.38 6.65
N THR A 558 -6.09 -7.24 6.30
CA THR A 558 -6.28 -8.53 5.65
C THR A 558 -7.13 -9.43 6.55
N SER A 559 -8.31 -9.82 6.08
CA SER A 559 -9.43 -10.29 6.92
C SER A 559 -9.16 -11.62 7.64
N ASN A 560 -8.47 -12.54 6.97
CA ASN A 560 -8.06 -13.81 7.55
C ASN A 560 -6.94 -13.61 8.59
N HIS A 561 -5.94 -12.74 8.35
CA HIS A 561 -4.95 -12.35 9.37
C HIS A 561 -5.61 -11.74 10.61
N TYR A 562 -6.57 -10.83 10.43
CA TYR A 562 -7.33 -10.23 11.53
C TYR A 562 -8.04 -11.29 12.38
N ARG A 563 -8.76 -12.22 11.73
CA ARG A 563 -9.49 -13.30 12.42
C ARG A 563 -8.57 -14.31 13.08
N ALA A 564 -7.41 -14.57 12.47
CA ALA A 564 -6.39 -15.47 13.00
C ALA A 564 -5.61 -14.87 14.19
N GLY A 565 -5.78 -13.58 14.48
CA GLY A 565 -5.27 -12.96 15.71
C GLY A 565 -4.21 -11.89 15.51
N MET A 566 -3.93 -11.46 14.27
CA MET A 566 -2.97 -10.38 13.99
C MET A 566 -3.56 -9.00 14.30
N ARG A 567 -3.78 -8.77 15.60
CA ARG A 567 -4.33 -7.52 16.15
C ARG A 567 -3.81 -7.31 17.56
N GLU A 568 -3.43 -6.09 17.86
CA GLU A 568 -2.83 -5.66 19.11
C GLU A 568 -3.45 -4.36 19.61
N ARG A 569 -3.21 -4.01 20.89
CA ARG A 569 -3.82 -2.83 21.52
C ARG A 569 -2.76 -1.79 21.86
N TYR A 570 -3.06 -0.52 21.61
CA TYR A 570 -2.27 0.61 22.08
C TYR A 570 -3.14 1.58 22.89
N SER A 571 -2.53 2.21 23.89
CA SER A 571 -3.24 3.09 24.81
C SER A 571 -2.79 4.55 24.62
N VAL A 572 -3.75 5.46 24.49
CA VAL A 572 -3.51 6.90 24.44
C VAL A 572 -4.05 7.52 25.73
N SER A 573 -3.13 7.96 26.59
CA SER A 573 -3.44 8.51 27.90
C SER A 573 -3.13 10.00 27.99
N LYS A 574 -3.78 10.71 28.93
CA LYS A 574 -3.51 12.13 29.15
C LYS A 574 -2.32 12.29 30.10
N CYS A 575 -1.21 12.78 29.58
CA CYS A 575 0.01 13.03 30.36
C CYS A 575 0.23 14.53 30.61
N SER A 576 0.93 14.89 31.69
CA SER A 576 1.05 16.26 32.19
C SER A 576 1.96 17.20 31.38
N LYS A 577 2.29 16.89 30.12
CA LYS A 577 3.45 17.50 29.44
C LYS A 577 3.17 18.60 28.40
N ARG A 578 1.93 18.84 27.95
CA ARG A 578 1.64 19.95 27.02
C ARG A 578 0.26 20.57 27.28
N ASP A 579 0.16 21.89 27.03
CA ASP A 579 -1.13 22.57 26.95
C ASP A 579 -2.00 21.85 25.90
N PRO A 580 -3.29 21.62 26.17
CA PRO A 580 -4.18 20.97 25.21
C PRO A 580 -4.14 21.72 23.87
N ALA A 581 -4.11 20.97 22.77
CA ALA A 581 -4.21 21.53 21.43
C ALA A 581 -5.40 22.52 21.37
N PRO A 582 -5.27 23.65 20.65
CA PRO A 582 -6.33 24.64 20.58
C PRO A 582 -7.63 23.97 20.11
N VAL A 583 -8.72 24.17 20.87
CA VAL A 583 -10.04 23.62 20.54
C VAL A 583 -10.40 24.04 19.11
N LEU A 584 -10.39 23.06 18.18
CA LEU A 584 -10.78 23.29 16.80
C LEU A 584 -12.22 23.82 16.79
N ARG A 585 -12.41 25.01 16.22
CA ARG A 585 -13.74 25.56 15.95
C ARG A 585 -14.23 24.95 14.65
N TYR A 586 -14.95 23.84 14.76
CA TYR A 586 -15.72 23.27 13.65
C TYR A 586 -16.79 24.26 13.20
N LYS A 587 -16.93 24.46 11.88
CA LYS A 587 -17.81 25.51 11.32
C LYS A 587 -18.94 24.95 10.47
N GLY A 588 -18.73 23.81 9.81
CA GLY A 588 -19.73 23.14 8.98
C GLY A 588 -20.27 21.89 9.67
N VAL A 589 -21.58 21.67 9.60
CA VAL A 589 -22.21 20.41 9.99
C VAL A 589 -22.91 19.84 8.77
N ARG A 590 -22.55 18.62 8.37
CA ARG A 590 -23.19 17.88 7.28
C ARG A 590 -23.92 16.71 7.88
N THR A 591 -25.16 16.50 7.49
CA THR A 591 -25.98 15.39 7.99
C THR A 591 -26.28 14.44 6.86
N TYR A 592 -25.99 13.15 7.05
CA TYR A 592 -26.31 12.08 6.12
C TYR A 592 -27.30 11.13 6.79
N TYR A 593 -28.35 10.74 6.06
CA TYR A 593 -29.34 9.76 6.53
C TYR A 593 -29.08 8.45 5.80
N VAL A 594 -28.61 7.45 6.53
CA VAL A 594 -28.14 6.18 5.95
C VAL A 594 -28.91 5.03 6.58
N MET A 595 -29.34 4.07 5.76
CA MET A 595 -29.97 2.85 6.24
C MET A 595 -29.14 1.64 5.79
N ALA A 596 -28.97 0.66 6.68
CA ALA A 596 -28.60 -0.69 6.28
C ALA A 596 -29.87 -1.47 5.91
N GLU A 597 -29.96 -1.91 4.65
CA GLU A 597 -31.09 -2.67 4.12
C GLU A 597 -30.64 -4.01 3.53
N GLU A 598 -31.48 -5.04 3.68
CA GLU A 598 -31.25 -6.36 3.08
C GLU A 598 -31.85 -6.41 1.67
N VAL A 599 -31.04 -6.80 0.68
CA VAL A 599 -31.43 -6.83 -0.73
C VAL A 599 -31.01 -8.15 -1.37
N GLU A 600 -31.72 -8.55 -2.43
CA GLU A 600 -31.19 -9.54 -3.38
C GLU A 600 -30.20 -8.84 -4.30
N TRP A 601 -28.95 -9.28 -4.28
CA TRP A 601 -27.86 -8.76 -5.09
C TRP A 601 -27.47 -9.77 -6.16
N ASP A 602 -27.46 -9.35 -7.41
CA ASP A 602 -27.02 -10.15 -8.55
C ASP A 602 -25.66 -9.62 -9.03
N TYR A 603 -24.61 -10.42 -8.94
CA TYR A 603 -23.25 -10.05 -9.37
C TYR A 603 -23.13 -9.94 -10.90
N ALA A 604 -23.91 -10.71 -11.66
CA ALA A 604 -23.82 -10.80 -13.12
C ALA A 604 -25.21 -10.93 -13.78
N PRO A 605 -26.06 -9.89 -13.72
CA PRO A 605 -27.41 -9.94 -14.28
C PRO A 605 -27.47 -10.10 -15.80
N ASP A 606 -26.45 -9.64 -16.54
CA ASP A 606 -26.29 -9.86 -17.97
C ASP A 606 -25.01 -10.65 -18.28
N ARG A 607 -25.17 -11.86 -18.82
CA ARG A 607 -24.08 -12.76 -19.22
C ARG A 607 -23.71 -12.67 -20.70
N ARG A 608 -24.30 -11.74 -21.47
CA ARG A 608 -24.00 -11.61 -22.91
C ARG A 608 -22.55 -11.24 -23.18
N TRP A 609 -21.99 -10.33 -22.39
CA TRP A 609 -20.60 -9.88 -22.54
C TRP A 609 -19.61 -11.01 -22.23
N GLU A 610 -19.81 -11.70 -21.10
CA GLU A 610 -19.05 -12.91 -20.71
C GLU A 610 -19.07 -13.95 -21.83
N ARG A 611 -20.25 -14.29 -22.34
CA ARG A 611 -20.38 -15.28 -23.43
C ARG A 611 -19.80 -14.82 -24.76
N GLU A 612 -19.80 -13.53 -25.08
CA GLU A 612 -19.18 -13.01 -26.31
C GLU A 612 -17.65 -13.08 -26.23
N ARG A 613 -17.09 -12.71 -25.08
CA ARG A 613 -15.64 -12.65 -24.84
C ARG A 613 -15.02 -14.04 -24.65
N HIS A 614 -15.68 -14.91 -23.88
CA HIS A 614 -15.14 -16.23 -23.49
C HIS A 614 -15.67 -17.40 -24.34
N ASN A 615 -16.35 -17.15 -25.47
CA ASN A 615 -16.85 -18.22 -26.36
C ASN A 615 -15.74 -19.07 -27.01
N HIS A 616 -14.47 -18.66 -26.87
CA HIS A 616 -13.32 -19.25 -27.53
C HIS A 616 -12.61 -20.33 -26.68
N SER A 617 -12.90 -20.43 -25.38
CA SER A 617 -12.35 -21.48 -24.52
C SER A 617 -13.34 -22.66 -24.40
N ALA A 618 -12.84 -23.89 -24.50
CA ALA A 618 -13.67 -25.10 -24.35
C ALA A 618 -14.24 -25.27 -22.93
N GLU A 619 -13.62 -24.60 -21.95
CA GLU A 619 -14.03 -24.51 -20.55
C GLU A 619 -14.23 -23.03 -20.21
N SER A 620 -15.45 -22.63 -19.85
CA SER A 620 -15.72 -21.26 -19.41
C SER A 620 -15.48 -21.17 -17.91
N TYR A 621 -14.37 -20.52 -17.50
CA TYR A 621 -14.04 -20.23 -16.10
C TYR A 621 -15.23 -19.62 -15.33
N SER A 622 -16.06 -18.83 -16.01
CA SER A 622 -17.26 -18.22 -15.42
C SER A 622 -18.27 -19.23 -14.86
N ASN A 623 -18.23 -20.50 -15.30
CA ASN A 623 -19.13 -21.52 -14.78
C ASN A 623 -18.84 -21.86 -13.32
N VAL A 624 -17.60 -21.69 -12.84
CA VAL A 624 -17.25 -21.90 -11.44
C VAL A 624 -18.07 -20.96 -10.55
N PHE A 625 -18.18 -19.68 -10.92
CA PHE A 625 -18.80 -18.64 -10.09
C PHE A 625 -20.27 -18.34 -10.44
N LEU A 626 -20.68 -18.56 -11.70
CA LEU A 626 -22.00 -18.15 -12.20
C LEU A 626 -22.95 -19.33 -12.48
N SER A 627 -22.48 -20.58 -12.36
CA SER A 627 -23.35 -21.75 -12.46
C SER A 627 -24.17 -21.92 -11.19
N ASN A 628 -25.44 -22.29 -11.36
CA ASN A 628 -26.34 -22.68 -10.28
C ASN A 628 -26.67 -24.19 -10.33
N GLU A 629 -25.89 -24.97 -11.07
CA GLU A 629 -26.03 -26.42 -11.18
C GLU A 629 -25.18 -27.13 -10.11
N ASN A 630 -25.42 -28.43 -9.89
CA ASN A 630 -24.63 -29.29 -9.00
C ASN A 630 -24.48 -28.79 -7.54
N GLY A 631 -25.47 -28.04 -7.04
CA GLY A 631 -25.46 -27.51 -5.67
C GLY A 631 -24.78 -26.14 -5.49
N LEU A 632 -24.27 -25.53 -6.57
CA LEU A 632 -23.71 -24.18 -6.56
C LEU A 632 -24.83 -23.11 -6.51
N LEU A 633 -24.50 -21.91 -6.02
CA LEU A 633 -25.47 -20.83 -5.76
C LEU A 633 -25.69 -19.90 -6.97
N GLY A 634 -24.71 -19.82 -7.87
CA GLY A 634 -24.73 -18.92 -9.03
C GLY A 634 -24.49 -17.46 -8.65
N SER A 635 -25.12 -16.51 -9.36
CA SER A 635 -24.79 -15.08 -9.26
C SER A 635 -25.61 -14.27 -8.25
N LYS A 636 -26.61 -14.87 -7.59
CA LYS A 636 -27.60 -14.16 -6.76
C LYS A 636 -27.45 -14.50 -5.30
N TYR A 637 -27.34 -13.45 -4.47
CA TYR A 637 -27.14 -13.57 -3.03
C TYR A 637 -27.96 -12.53 -2.29
N LYS A 638 -28.48 -12.89 -1.12
CA LYS A 638 -28.98 -11.93 -0.16
C LYS A 638 -27.79 -11.23 0.51
N LYS A 639 -27.84 -9.91 0.56
CA LYS A 639 -26.78 -9.04 1.08
C LYS A 639 -27.36 -7.91 1.93
N ALA A 640 -26.55 -7.31 2.79
CA ALA A 640 -26.87 -6.07 3.51
C ALA A 640 -26.04 -4.91 2.94
N VAL A 641 -26.68 -3.79 2.61
CA VAL A 641 -26.02 -2.66 1.95
C VAL A 641 -26.42 -1.34 2.57
N TYR A 642 -25.51 -0.35 2.54
CA TYR A 642 -25.84 1.02 2.93
C TYR A 642 -26.55 1.76 1.79
N ARG A 643 -27.64 2.46 2.11
CA ARG A 643 -28.34 3.37 1.19
C ARG A 643 -28.64 4.71 1.84
N GLU A 644 -28.61 5.77 1.03
CA GLU A 644 -28.89 7.13 1.47
C GLU A 644 -30.38 7.47 1.31
N TYR A 645 -30.91 8.22 2.27
CA TYR A 645 -32.27 8.71 2.31
C TYR A 645 -32.28 10.24 2.40
N THR A 646 -33.38 10.87 2.00
CA THR A 646 -33.47 12.35 1.95
C THR A 646 -33.52 13.00 3.33
N ASP A 647 -34.06 12.30 4.33
CA ASP A 647 -34.26 12.79 5.69
C ASP A 647 -34.39 11.65 6.72
N GLY A 648 -34.49 12.02 7.99
CA GLY A 648 -34.58 11.08 9.12
C GLY A 648 -35.91 10.34 9.26
N THR A 649 -36.88 10.53 8.35
CA THR A 649 -38.08 9.68 8.30
C THR A 649 -37.81 8.35 7.63
N PHE A 650 -36.74 8.26 6.82
CA PHE A 650 -36.34 7.06 6.09
C PHE A 650 -37.44 6.50 5.16
N GLN A 651 -38.29 7.37 4.61
CA GLN A 651 -39.37 6.96 3.70
C GLN A 651 -39.00 7.11 2.22
N THR A 652 -38.16 8.10 1.89
CA THR A 652 -37.78 8.40 0.51
C THR A 652 -36.29 8.12 0.30
N PRO A 653 -35.94 7.03 -0.42
CA PRO A 653 -34.55 6.76 -0.77
C PRO A 653 -34.05 7.83 -1.73
N LYS A 654 -32.81 8.26 -1.56
CA LYS A 654 -32.17 9.21 -2.46
C LYS A 654 -31.76 8.47 -3.74
N ALA A 655 -32.35 8.86 -4.86
CA ALA A 655 -32.05 8.24 -6.16
C ALA A 655 -30.57 8.47 -6.52
N ARG A 656 -29.89 7.40 -6.95
CA ARG A 656 -28.56 7.49 -7.57
C ARG A 656 -28.73 8.00 -8.99
N ILE A 657 -28.54 9.30 -9.18
CA ILE A 657 -28.63 9.98 -10.48
C ILE A 657 -27.31 10.71 -10.77
N ASN A 658 -27.06 11.05 -12.03
CA ASN A 658 -25.96 11.93 -12.45
C ASN A 658 -24.53 11.42 -12.16
N GLY A 659 -24.29 10.11 -12.21
CA GLY A 659 -22.94 9.54 -12.11
C GLY A 659 -22.62 8.82 -10.81
N ASP A 660 -23.63 8.48 -10.01
CA ASP A 660 -23.50 7.60 -8.83
C ASP A 660 -23.89 6.13 -9.13
N GLU A 661 -24.30 5.82 -10.36
CA GLU A 661 -24.72 4.48 -10.77
C GLU A 661 -23.57 3.46 -10.63
N HIS A 662 -22.32 3.90 -10.80
CA HIS A 662 -21.14 3.05 -10.67
C HIS A 662 -20.90 2.58 -9.25
N LEU A 663 -21.52 3.19 -8.22
CA LEU A 663 -21.29 2.80 -6.82
C LEU A 663 -21.70 1.34 -6.56
N GLY A 664 -22.63 0.78 -7.34
CA GLY A 664 -22.97 -0.64 -7.24
C GLY A 664 -23.35 -1.03 -5.80
N ILE A 665 -22.61 -1.98 -5.22
CA ILE A 665 -22.87 -2.45 -3.86
C ILE A 665 -22.56 -1.41 -2.79
N LEU A 666 -21.58 -0.53 -3.05
CA LEU A 666 -21.08 0.48 -2.12
C LEU A 666 -22.21 1.33 -1.54
N GLY A 667 -22.01 1.79 -0.31
CA GLY A 667 -22.80 2.86 0.28
C GLY A 667 -22.71 4.19 -0.50
N PRO A 668 -23.49 5.21 -0.10
CA PRO A 668 -23.37 6.54 -0.69
C PRO A 668 -21.97 7.12 -0.58
N PHE A 669 -21.55 7.88 -1.60
CA PHE A 669 -20.27 8.56 -1.59
C PHE A 669 -20.32 9.78 -0.66
N MET A 670 -19.86 9.60 0.58
CA MET A 670 -19.83 10.66 1.59
C MET A 670 -18.63 11.58 1.38
N TRP A 671 -18.78 12.83 1.82
CA TRP A 671 -17.74 13.84 1.61
C TRP A 671 -17.73 14.91 2.70
N ALA A 672 -16.53 15.39 3.01
CA ALA A 672 -16.34 16.47 3.98
C ALA A 672 -15.16 17.37 3.60
N GLU A 673 -15.15 18.57 4.17
CA GLU A 673 -13.96 19.41 4.20
C GLU A 673 -13.32 19.41 5.59
N VAL A 674 -12.02 19.66 5.64
CA VAL A 674 -11.31 19.87 6.92
C VAL A 674 -11.99 20.98 7.74
N GLY A 675 -12.38 20.64 8.97
CA GLY A 675 -13.12 21.51 9.89
C GLY A 675 -14.64 21.30 9.90
N ASP A 676 -15.15 20.32 9.16
CA ASP A 676 -16.55 19.89 9.21
C ASP A 676 -16.81 18.87 10.33
N ILE A 677 -18.08 18.73 10.69
CA ILE A 677 -18.63 17.62 11.48
C ILE A 677 -19.61 16.87 10.58
N LEU A 678 -19.47 15.55 10.49
CA LEU A 678 -20.42 14.66 9.85
C LEU A 678 -21.33 14.04 10.92
N ASN A 679 -22.63 14.32 10.83
CA ASN A 679 -23.66 13.66 11.60
C ASN A 679 -24.28 12.56 10.74
N ILE A 680 -23.99 11.31 11.05
CA ILE A 680 -24.50 10.14 10.34
C ILE A 680 -25.69 9.60 11.12
N VAL A 681 -26.89 9.90 10.66
CA VAL A 681 -28.13 9.35 11.21
C VAL A 681 -28.33 7.98 10.55
N PHE A 682 -27.99 6.93 11.28
CA PHE A 682 -28.00 5.56 10.80
C PHE A 682 -29.22 4.80 11.32
N LYS A 683 -30.00 4.21 10.41
CA LYS A 683 -31.08 3.28 10.75
C LYS A 683 -30.69 1.86 10.36
N ASN A 684 -30.80 0.93 11.29
CA ASN A 684 -30.62 -0.47 10.97
C ASN A 684 -31.98 -1.10 10.62
N ASN A 685 -32.19 -1.43 9.34
CA ASN A 685 -33.41 -2.12 8.88
C ASN A 685 -33.13 -3.59 8.51
N ALA A 686 -31.94 -4.10 8.82
CA ALA A 686 -31.57 -5.49 8.61
C ALA A 686 -32.00 -6.37 9.80
N SER A 687 -31.80 -7.68 9.66
CA SER A 687 -32.22 -8.70 10.63
C SER A 687 -31.30 -8.83 11.86
N ARG A 688 -30.14 -8.17 11.87
CA ARG A 688 -29.12 -8.30 12.92
C ARG A 688 -28.46 -6.96 13.27
N PRO A 689 -27.77 -6.84 14.42
CA PRO A 689 -27.08 -5.61 14.79
C PRO A 689 -25.96 -5.26 13.80
N TYR A 690 -25.91 -3.99 13.38
CA TYR A 690 -24.86 -3.43 12.55
C TYR A 690 -24.48 -2.03 13.06
N SER A 691 -23.38 -1.50 12.54
CA SER A 691 -22.86 -0.17 12.88
C SER A 691 -22.37 0.56 11.63
N ILE A 692 -21.78 1.75 11.79
CA ILE A 692 -21.12 2.48 10.70
C ILE A 692 -19.98 3.33 11.27
N HIS A 693 -18.75 3.04 10.82
CA HIS A 693 -17.50 3.69 11.25
C HIS A 693 -16.65 4.02 10.06
N ALA A 694 -15.92 5.12 10.13
CA ALA A 694 -15.06 5.56 9.05
C ALA A 694 -13.58 5.53 9.44
N HIS A 695 -12.75 5.19 8.46
CA HIS A 695 -11.32 5.41 8.48
C HIS A 695 -10.98 6.91 8.47
N GLY A 696 -9.79 7.27 8.94
CA GLY A 696 -9.29 8.65 8.98
C GLY A 696 -9.95 9.65 9.96
N VAL A 697 -11.24 9.53 10.28
CA VAL A 697 -12.00 10.51 11.07
C VAL A 697 -11.70 10.46 12.58
N LEU A 698 -12.16 11.49 13.32
CA LEU A 698 -12.08 11.53 14.78
C LEU A 698 -13.46 11.27 15.39
N GLU A 699 -13.57 10.16 16.13
CA GLU A 699 -14.72 9.81 16.96
C GLU A 699 -14.35 10.04 18.44
N ARG A 700 -15.06 10.95 19.14
CA ARG A 700 -14.74 11.33 20.53
C ARG A 700 -15.38 10.43 21.58
N GLU A 701 -16.35 9.62 21.22
CA GLU A 701 -17.01 8.73 22.16
C GLU A 701 -16.02 7.63 22.57
N THR A 702 -15.69 7.57 23.86
CA THR A 702 -14.71 6.63 24.40
C THR A 702 -15.34 5.24 24.49
N GLY A 703 -14.98 4.32 23.59
CA GLY A 703 -15.39 2.91 23.67
C GLY A 703 -15.49 2.23 22.30
N GLN A 704 -15.92 0.96 22.31
CA GLN A 704 -16.39 0.31 21.10
C GLN A 704 -17.63 1.07 20.61
N PRO A 705 -17.77 1.28 19.29
CA PRO A 705 -18.87 2.07 18.82
C PRO A 705 -20.23 1.42 19.09
N GLN A 706 -21.23 2.26 19.32
CA GLN A 706 -22.58 1.79 19.60
C GLN A 706 -23.13 1.04 18.39
N ALA A 707 -23.41 -0.25 18.53
CA ALA A 707 -24.16 -1.01 17.53
C ALA A 707 -25.65 -0.58 17.53
N ALA A 708 -26.25 -0.47 16.35
CA ALA A 708 -27.68 -0.28 16.19
C ALA A 708 -28.36 -1.65 16.07
N ASN A 709 -29.29 -1.98 16.96
CA ASN A 709 -30.07 -3.22 16.82
C ASN A 709 -31.09 -3.06 15.68
N PRO A 710 -31.66 -4.17 15.16
CA PRO A 710 -32.73 -4.11 14.18
C PRO A 710 -33.87 -3.17 14.59
N GLY A 711 -34.16 -2.17 13.75
CA GLY A 711 -35.16 -1.13 13.97
C GLY A 711 -34.65 0.13 14.67
N ASP A 712 -33.47 0.09 15.29
CA ASP A 712 -32.89 1.25 16.00
C ASP A 712 -32.40 2.32 15.01
N ILE A 713 -32.40 3.57 15.50
CA ILE A 713 -31.76 4.70 14.84
C ILE A 713 -30.68 5.23 15.79
N VAL A 714 -29.42 5.21 15.35
CA VAL A 714 -28.26 5.70 16.08
C VAL A 714 -27.64 6.85 15.28
N THR A 715 -27.19 7.90 15.96
CA THR A 715 -26.50 9.03 15.30
C THR A 715 -25.04 9.00 15.67
N TYR A 716 -24.18 8.78 14.68
CA TYR A 716 -22.72 8.84 14.83
C TYR A 716 -22.24 10.24 14.49
N ARG A 717 -21.29 10.75 15.27
CA ARG A 717 -20.70 12.06 15.07
C ARG A 717 -19.21 11.91 14.74
N TRP A 718 -18.85 12.20 13.51
CA TRP A 718 -17.46 12.19 13.05
C TRP A 718 -16.94 13.61 12.92
N GLU A 719 -15.87 13.92 13.64
CA GLU A 719 -15.18 15.19 13.50
C GLU A 719 -14.08 15.05 12.45
N VAL A 720 -13.90 16.11 11.63
CA VAL A 720 -12.89 16.14 10.57
C VAL A 720 -11.79 17.15 10.94
N PRO A 721 -10.84 16.79 11.83
CA PRO A 721 -9.66 17.59 12.08
C PRO A 721 -8.72 17.64 10.88
N GLU A 722 -7.67 18.46 10.97
CA GLU A 722 -6.63 18.55 9.93
C GLU A 722 -5.96 17.19 9.65
N ARG A 723 -5.81 16.35 10.69
CA ARG A 723 -5.24 15.00 10.56
C ARG A 723 -6.14 13.99 9.85
N SER A 724 -7.41 14.31 9.60
CA SER A 724 -8.30 13.47 8.78
C SER A 724 -8.31 13.86 7.32
N GLY A 725 -7.78 15.04 6.99
CA GLY A 725 -7.70 15.53 5.63
C GLY A 725 -6.34 15.31 4.97
N PRO A 726 -6.20 15.80 3.73
CA PRO A 726 -4.98 15.64 2.95
C PRO A 726 -3.76 16.29 3.63
N GLY A 727 -2.66 15.55 3.71
CA GLY A 727 -1.36 16.05 4.11
C GLY A 727 -0.77 17.04 3.08
N PRO A 728 0.42 17.60 3.34
CA PRO A 728 1.09 18.52 2.42
C PRO A 728 1.38 17.90 1.04
N ASN A 729 1.62 16.59 0.98
CA ASN A 729 2.01 15.89 -0.25
C ASN A 729 0.86 15.14 -0.92
N ASP A 730 -0.33 15.10 -0.32
CA ASP A 730 -1.51 14.50 -0.94
C ASP A 730 -2.14 15.40 -1.99
N SER A 731 -3.01 14.81 -2.81
CA SER A 731 -3.94 15.52 -3.67
C SER A 731 -4.94 16.40 -2.90
N ALA A 732 -5.85 17.07 -3.61
CA ALA A 732 -6.83 17.97 -2.99
C ALA A 732 -7.80 17.29 -2.01
N CYS A 733 -7.97 15.97 -2.17
CA CYS A 733 -8.78 15.11 -1.32
C CYS A 733 -8.05 13.79 -1.08
N VAL A 734 -8.37 13.13 0.03
CA VAL A 734 -7.94 11.77 0.36
C VAL A 734 -9.17 10.86 0.51
N PRO A 735 -9.14 9.63 -0.02
CA PRO A 735 -10.17 8.63 0.22
C PRO A 735 -9.99 7.95 1.58
N TRP A 736 -11.13 7.60 2.16
CA TRP A 736 -11.31 6.71 3.30
C TRP A 736 -12.49 5.79 2.98
N ILE A 737 -12.64 4.74 3.76
CA ILE A 737 -13.85 3.90 3.73
C ILE A 737 -14.64 4.05 5.02
N TYR A 738 -15.91 3.69 4.96
CA TYR A 738 -16.71 3.40 6.13
C TYR A 738 -17.36 2.02 6.02
N TYR A 739 -17.53 1.35 7.16
CA TYR A 739 -17.97 -0.04 7.27
C TYR A 739 -18.53 -0.32 8.68
N SER A 740 -19.13 -1.49 8.90
CA SER A 740 -19.60 -1.91 10.22
C SER A 740 -18.47 -2.58 11.00
N VAL A 741 -18.37 -2.28 12.30
CA VAL A 741 -17.36 -2.85 13.22
C VAL A 741 -17.93 -3.86 14.21
N VAL A 742 -19.19 -4.28 14.06
CA VAL A 742 -19.80 -5.32 14.93
C VAL A 742 -19.09 -6.64 14.69
N ASP A 743 -19.03 -7.07 13.43
CA ASP A 743 -18.09 -8.09 12.95
C ASP A 743 -17.44 -7.54 11.67
N PRO A 744 -16.27 -6.87 11.77
CA PRO A 744 -15.63 -6.20 10.64
C PRO A 744 -15.50 -7.04 9.38
N VAL A 745 -15.28 -8.36 9.54
CA VAL A 745 -15.06 -9.26 8.41
C VAL A 745 -16.38 -9.73 7.84
N LYS A 746 -17.28 -10.28 8.67
CA LYS A 746 -18.55 -10.84 8.17
C LYS A 746 -19.49 -9.75 7.67
N ASP A 747 -19.50 -8.59 8.30
CA ASP A 747 -20.35 -7.46 7.90
C ASP A 747 -19.89 -6.88 6.55
N MET A 748 -18.57 -6.77 6.33
CA MET A 748 -17.99 -6.33 5.06
C MET A 748 -18.36 -7.29 3.92
N TYR A 749 -18.12 -8.59 4.09
CA TYR A 749 -18.47 -9.60 3.08
C TYR A 749 -19.98 -9.72 2.85
N SER A 750 -20.79 -9.44 3.86
CA SER A 750 -22.24 -9.32 3.72
C SER A 750 -22.68 -8.12 2.87
N GLY A 751 -21.81 -7.11 2.66
CA GLY A 751 -22.01 -5.99 1.73
C GLY A 751 -21.91 -4.58 2.34
N LEU A 752 -21.59 -4.45 3.63
CA LEU A 752 -21.60 -3.16 4.35
C LEU A 752 -20.27 -2.42 4.25
N ILE A 753 -20.08 -1.71 3.14
CA ILE A 753 -18.91 -0.86 2.89
C ILE A 753 -19.28 0.34 2.02
N GLY A 754 -18.63 1.49 2.22
CA GLY A 754 -18.81 2.64 1.34
C GLY A 754 -17.67 3.66 1.39
N PRO A 755 -17.58 4.55 0.39
CA PRO A 755 -16.48 5.50 0.26
C PRO A 755 -16.76 6.84 0.97
N LEU A 756 -15.74 7.38 1.62
CA LEU A 756 -15.71 8.72 2.20
C LEU A 756 -14.52 9.49 1.60
N LYS A 757 -14.72 10.68 1.07
CA LYS A 757 -13.61 11.58 0.70
C LYS A 757 -13.52 12.77 1.64
N ILE A 758 -12.30 13.09 2.07
CA ILE A 758 -12.05 14.29 2.88
C ILE A 758 -11.14 15.22 2.10
N CYS A 759 -11.61 16.44 1.88
CA CYS A 759 -10.96 17.44 1.04
C CYS A 759 -10.41 18.61 1.86
N ARG A 760 -9.42 19.31 1.29
CA ARG A 760 -9.00 20.60 1.85
C ARG A 760 -10.18 21.58 1.82
N LYS A 761 -10.18 22.50 2.78
CA LYS A 761 -11.23 23.49 2.92
C LYS A 761 -11.37 24.38 1.68
N GLY A 762 -12.61 24.55 1.19
CA GLY A 762 -12.96 25.36 0.03
C GLY A 762 -12.73 24.68 -1.33
N VAL A 763 -12.37 23.40 -1.38
CA VAL A 763 -12.16 22.64 -2.62
C VAL A 763 -13.48 22.11 -3.18
N LEU A 764 -14.44 21.76 -2.31
CA LEU A 764 -15.69 21.15 -2.72
C LEU A 764 -16.73 22.19 -3.16
N GLN A 765 -17.54 21.81 -4.13
CA GLN A 765 -18.77 22.50 -4.53
C GLN A 765 -19.92 22.12 -3.57
N SER A 766 -21.09 22.74 -3.73
CA SER A 766 -22.26 22.45 -2.87
C SER A 766 -22.82 21.03 -3.05
N ASP A 767 -22.58 20.41 -4.20
CA ASP A 767 -22.96 19.03 -4.52
C ASP A 767 -21.91 17.99 -4.05
N GLY A 768 -20.77 18.45 -3.51
CA GLY A 768 -19.70 17.58 -3.05
C GLY A 768 -18.69 17.19 -4.12
N ILE A 769 -18.82 17.70 -5.35
CA ILE A 769 -17.83 17.47 -6.41
C ILE A 769 -16.70 18.48 -6.24
N ARG A 770 -15.45 18.08 -6.50
CA ARG A 770 -14.33 19.05 -6.50
C ARG A 770 -14.54 20.11 -7.59
N LYS A 771 -14.09 21.35 -7.33
CA LYS A 771 -14.24 22.49 -8.28
C LYS A 771 -13.45 22.36 -9.58
N ASP A 772 -12.38 21.55 -9.56
CA ASP A 772 -11.40 21.43 -10.64
C ASP A 772 -11.63 20.23 -11.56
N VAL A 773 -12.59 19.35 -11.24
CA VAL A 773 -12.88 18.14 -12.01
C VAL A 773 -14.33 18.10 -12.47
N LYS A 774 -14.59 17.30 -13.51
CA LYS A 774 -15.94 17.13 -14.07
C LYS A 774 -16.65 15.90 -13.54
N ARG A 775 -15.90 14.84 -13.25
CA ARG A 775 -16.42 13.56 -12.76
C ARG A 775 -15.52 12.98 -11.68
N GLU A 776 -16.13 12.22 -10.80
CA GLU A 776 -15.46 11.50 -9.72
C GLU A 776 -16.08 10.11 -9.61
N PHE A 777 -15.24 9.08 -9.66
CA PHE A 777 -15.66 7.69 -9.56
C PHE A 777 -14.99 7.03 -8.36
N ALA A 778 -15.70 6.13 -7.69
CA ALA A 778 -15.20 5.36 -6.56
C ALA A 778 -15.34 3.88 -6.88
N LEU A 779 -14.22 3.16 -6.92
CA LEU A 779 -14.16 1.74 -7.26
C LEU A 779 -13.52 0.98 -6.09
N LEU A 780 -14.24 -0.01 -5.60
CA LEU A 780 -13.79 -1.01 -4.66
C LEU A 780 -13.48 -2.29 -5.43
N PHE A 781 -12.24 -2.74 -5.28
CA PHE A 781 -11.77 -4.05 -5.69
C PHE A 781 -11.82 -4.94 -4.45
N LEU A 782 -12.62 -6.00 -4.52
CA LEU A 782 -12.83 -6.94 -3.44
C LEU A 782 -13.37 -8.27 -4.00
N VAL A 783 -12.72 -9.37 -3.65
CA VAL A 783 -13.25 -10.71 -3.76
C VAL A 783 -14.26 -10.92 -2.64
N PHE A 784 -15.55 -10.83 -2.96
CA PHE A 784 -16.60 -11.04 -1.97
C PHE A 784 -16.71 -12.53 -1.62
N ASP A 785 -16.09 -12.91 -0.52
CA ASP A 785 -16.19 -14.26 0.04
C ASP A 785 -17.55 -14.45 0.74
N GLU A 786 -18.55 -14.94 -0.02
CA GLU A 786 -19.89 -15.19 0.51
C GLU A 786 -19.91 -16.33 1.53
N ASN A 787 -18.85 -17.14 1.62
CA ASN A 787 -18.72 -18.15 2.67
C ASN A 787 -18.56 -17.49 4.07
N GLN A 788 -18.12 -16.24 4.13
CA GLN A 788 -18.04 -15.45 5.37
C GLN A 788 -19.28 -14.58 5.62
N SER A 789 -20.19 -14.53 4.66
CA SER A 789 -21.43 -13.75 4.75
C SER A 789 -22.32 -14.28 5.87
N TRP A 790 -23.01 -13.37 6.55
CA TRP A 790 -24.04 -13.72 7.51
C TRP A 790 -25.24 -14.43 6.88
N TYR A 791 -25.38 -14.32 5.56
CA TYR A 791 -26.52 -14.81 4.78
C TYR A 791 -26.23 -16.12 4.05
N LEU A 792 -25.06 -16.75 4.26
CA LEU A 792 -24.68 -17.99 3.55
C LEU A 792 -25.76 -19.07 3.67
N GLU A 793 -26.19 -19.40 4.89
CA GLU A 793 -27.20 -20.44 5.13
C GLU A 793 -28.53 -20.12 4.41
N GLU A 794 -28.99 -18.87 4.49
CA GLU A 794 -30.22 -18.42 3.80
C GLU A 794 -30.06 -18.46 2.27
N ASN A 795 -28.88 -18.15 1.75
CA ASN A 795 -28.57 -18.21 0.33
C ASN A 795 -28.55 -19.65 -0.17
N VAL A 796 -27.98 -20.58 0.61
CA VAL A 796 -28.03 -22.01 0.32
C VAL A 796 -29.47 -22.50 0.25
N GLU A 797 -30.30 -22.15 1.24
CA GLU A 797 -31.72 -22.50 1.26
C GLU A 797 -32.47 -21.96 0.04
N ARG A 798 -32.15 -20.74 -0.38
CA ARG A 798 -32.91 -20.00 -1.39
C ARG A 798 -32.49 -20.28 -2.84
N TYR A 799 -31.20 -20.46 -3.11
CA TYR A 799 -30.65 -20.45 -4.47
C TYR A 799 -30.07 -21.80 -4.91
N SER A 800 -29.74 -22.71 -3.99
CA SER A 800 -29.22 -24.03 -4.39
C SER A 800 -30.29 -24.89 -5.09
N HIS A 801 -29.88 -25.60 -6.14
CA HIS A 801 -30.71 -26.58 -6.84
C HIS A 801 -30.36 -28.00 -6.37
N GLY A 802 -31.25 -28.63 -5.59
CA GLY A 802 -31.05 -30.00 -5.10
C GLY A 802 -31.60 -30.21 -3.69
N ASN A 803 -31.15 -31.26 -3.00
CA ASN A 803 -31.42 -31.46 -1.59
C ASN A 803 -30.33 -30.78 -0.75
N HIS A 804 -30.71 -29.71 -0.05
CA HIS A 804 -29.82 -28.83 0.72
C HIS A 804 -29.00 -29.56 1.78
N ARG A 805 -29.47 -30.73 2.26
CA ARG A 805 -28.78 -31.56 3.26
C ARG A 805 -27.56 -32.28 2.72
N ASP A 806 -27.42 -32.36 1.40
CA ASP A 806 -26.33 -33.08 0.73
C ASP A 806 -25.22 -32.12 0.27
N ILE A 807 -25.36 -30.81 0.50
CA ILE A 807 -24.34 -29.81 0.17
C ILE A 807 -23.25 -29.81 1.25
N ASN A 808 -22.04 -30.13 0.82
CA ASN A 808 -20.86 -30.08 1.68
C ASN A 808 -20.28 -28.66 1.65
N LEU A 809 -20.60 -27.83 2.64
CA LEU A 809 -20.11 -26.44 2.70
C LEU A 809 -18.57 -26.31 2.72
N PRO A 810 -17.82 -27.25 3.35
CA PRO A 810 -16.36 -27.27 3.27
C PRO A 810 -15.78 -27.82 1.96
N ASP A 811 -16.61 -28.15 0.96
CA ASP A 811 -16.11 -28.60 -0.34
C ASP A 811 -15.42 -27.44 -1.08
N ASP A 812 -14.21 -27.68 -1.60
CA ASP A 812 -13.40 -26.62 -2.21
C ASP A 812 -14.07 -26.00 -3.45
N THR A 813 -14.82 -26.79 -4.22
CA THR A 813 -15.55 -26.28 -5.40
C THR A 813 -16.67 -25.34 -4.96
N PHE A 814 -17.39 -25.70 -3.88
CA PHE A 814 -18.42 -24.85 -3.32
C PHE A 814 -17.83 -23.56 -2.74
N VAL A 815 -16.76 -23.66 -1.95
CA VAL A 815 -16.07 -22.51 -1.37
C VAL A 815 -15.61 -21.56 -2.47
N GLU A 816 -14.98 -22.07 -3.52
CA GLU A 816 -14.47 -21.27 -4.63
C GLU A 816 -15.60 -20.61 -5.43
N SER A 817 -16.71 -21.32 -5.69
CA SER A 817 -17.87 -20.77 -6.40
C SER A 817 -18.48 -19.52 -5.74
N ASN A 818 -18.25 -19.36 -4.43
CA ASN A 818 -18.79 -18.30 -3.59
C ASN A 818 -17.77 -17.15 -3.36
N LYS A 819 -16.58 -17.20 -3.95
CA LYS A 819 -15.61 -16.10 -3.96
C LYS A 819 -15.86 -15.22 -5.19
N MET A 820 -16.61 -14.14 -5.00
CA MET A 820 -17.07 -13.31 -6.11
C MET A 820 -16.09 -12.15 -6.39
N HIS A 821 -15.21 -12.34 -7.38
CA HIS A 821 -14.12 -11.44 -7.78
C HIS A 821 -14.60 -10.13 -8.44
N ALA A 822 -15.10 -9.18 -7.67
CA ALA A 822 -15.92 -8.10 -8.20
C ALA A 822 -15.32 -6.69 -8.11
N ILE A 823 -15.73 -5.82 -9.03
CA ILE A 823 -15.55 -4.37 -8.91
C ILE A 823 -16.91 -3.76 -8.53
N ASN A 824 -16.99 -3.12 -7.36
CA ASN A 824 -18.24 -2.60 -6.78
C ASN A 824 -19.38 -3.64 -6.73
N GLY A 825 -19.04 -4.92 -6.54
CA GLY A 825 -19.98 -6.03 -6.48
C GLY A 825 -20.59 -6.42 -7.84
N LYS A 826 -19.92 -6.12 -8.96
CA LYS A 826 -20.30 -6.57 -10.30
C LYS A 826 -19.15 -7.30 -11.00
N LEU A 827 -19.52 -8.32 -11.79
CA LEU A 827 -18.62 -9.15 -12.59
C LEU A 827 -18.84 -8.92 -14.09
N TYR A 828 -17.84 -9.26 -14.90
CA TYR A 828 -17.93 -9.38 -16.36
C TYR A 828 -18.64 -8.21 -17.05
N ALA A 829 -18.15 -6.98 -16.82
CA ALA A 829 -18.67 -5.75 -17.41
C ALA A 829 -20.13 -5.39 -17.07
N ASN A 830 -20.68 -5.88 -15.96
CA ASN A 830 -22.02 -5.53 -15.49
C ASN A 830 -22.12 -4.19 -14.74
N LEU A 831 -21.00 -3.48 -14.49
CA LEU A 831 -21.02 -2.21 -13.75
C LEU A 831 -21.39 -1.03 -14.67
N PRO A 832 -22.49 -0.30 -14.42
CA PRO A 832 -22.89 0.86 -15.23
C PRO A 832 -22.28 2.18 -14.71
N GLY A 833 -22.57 3.29 -15.38
CA GLY A 833 -22.35 4.63 -14.84
C GLY A 833 -20.98 5.27 -15.10
N LEU A 834 -20.02 4.55 -15.68
CA LEU A 834 -18.67 5.06 -15.97
C LEU A 834 -18.58 5.73 -17.33
N THR A 835 -19.14 6.94 -17.44
CA THR A 835 -19.12 7.73 -18.68
C THR A 835 -18.58 9.15 -18.44
N MET A 836 -17.64 9.57 -19.28
CA MET A 836 -16.99 10.88 -19.27
C MET A 836 -16.82 11.43 -20.69
N PHE A 837 -16.41 12.68 -20.84
CA PHE A 837 -16.16 13.29 -22.15
C PHE A 837 -14.67 13.53 -22.38
N GLN A 838 -14.28 13.51 -23.64
CA GLN A 838 -12.92 13.85 -24.06
C GLN A 838 -12.53 15.26 -23.57
N GLY A 839 -11.37 15.34 -22.91
CA GLY A 839 -10.84 16.54 -22.27
C GLY A 839 -11.36 16.80 -20.85
N ASP A 840 -12.21 15.92 -20.30
CA ASP A 840 -12.59 15.98 -18.90
C ASP A 840 -11.43 15.57 -18.00
N TRP A 841 -11.22 16.33 -16.92
CA TRP A 841 -10.46 15.87 -15.76
C TRP A 841 -11.38 15.04 -14.87
N VAL A 842 -10.94 13.82 -14.56
CA VAL A 842 -11.67 12.82 -13.81
C VAL A 842 -10.81 12.30 -12.67
N ASN A 843 -11.39 12.17 -11.48
CA ASN A 843 -10.72 11.50 -10.38
C ASN A 843 -11.30 10.12 -10.15
N TRP A 844 -10.41 9.18 -9.88
CA TRP A 844 -10.74 7.82 -9.50
C TRP A 844 -10.27 7.58 -8.08
N TYR A 845 -11.20 7.26 -7.18
CA TYR A 845 -10.95 6.84 -5.82
C TYR A 845 -10.96 5.32 -5.81
N LEU A 846 -9.79 4.71 -5.66
CA LEU A 846 -9.57 3.29 -5.77
C LEU A 846 -9.35 2.70 -4.38
N LEU A 847 -10.11 1.67 -4.04
CA LEU A 847 -10.19 1.10 -2.70
C LEU A 847 -9.91 -0.41 -2.79
N GLY A 848 -8.94 -0.89 -2.00
CA GLY A 848 -8.65 -2.31 -1.80
C GLY A 848 -9.00 -2.76 -0.38
N MET A 849 -9.72 -3.86 -0.26
CA MET A 849 -10.12 -4.52 0.99
C MET A 849 -10.16 -6.03 0.75
N GLY A 850 -10.16 -6.85 1.81
CA GLY A 850 -10.40 -8.29 1.68
C GLY A 850 -9.42 -9.18 2.44
N GLN A 851 -9.03 -10.30 1.85
CA GLN A 851 -8.13 -11.36 2.34
C GLN A 851 -6.75 -11.28 1.65
N GLU A 852 -5.89 -12.28 1.88
CA GLU A 852 -4.54 -12.36 1.30
C GLU A 852 -4.57 -12.35 -0.24
N ILE A 853 -5.60 -12.96 -0.84
CA ILE A 853 -5.81 -13.01 -2.30
C ILE A 853 -6.20 -11.64 -2.90
N ASP A 854 -6.64 -10.67 -2.09
CA ASP A 854 -7.07 -9.35 -2.55
C ASP A 854 -5.88 -8.41 -2.87
N VAL A 855 -4.94 -8.92 -3.66
CA VAL A 855 -3.91 -8.17 -4.38
C VAL A 855 -4.51 -7.76 -5.73
N HIS A 856 -4.76 -6.47 -5.94
CA HIS A 856 -5.38 -5.99 -7.16
C HIS A 856 -4.51 -4.96 -7.87
N THR A 857 -4.26 -5.19 -9.15
CA THR A 857 -3.45 -4.28 -9.98
C THR A 857 -4.34 -3.66 -11.04
N VAL A 858 -4.85 -2.46 -10.74
CA VAL A 858 -5.92 -1.81 -11.52
C VAL A 858 -5.36 -1.19 -12.78
N HIS A 859 -5.65 -1.77 -13.93
CA HIS A 859 -5.23 -1.30 -15.24
C HIS A 859 -6.35 -0.59 -16.00
N PHE A 860 -6.02 0.56 -16.60
CA PHE A 860 -6.90 1.30 -17.50
C PHE A 860 -6.43 1.17 -18.94
N HIS A 861 -7.28 0.61 -19.82
CA HIS A 861 -6.94 0.55 -21.24
C HIS A 861 -6.97 1.94 -21.87
N ALA A 862 -6.06 2.17 -22.83
CA ALA A 862 -5.90 3.37 -23.65
C ALA A 862 -5.59 4.70 -22.93
N GLU A 863 -5.76 4.78 -21.62
CA GLU A 863 -5.57 6.01 -20.84
C GLU A 863 -4.48 5.80 -19.79
N THR A 864 -3.71 6.86 -19.53
CA THR A 864 -2.81 6.90 -18.37
C THR A 864 -3.37 7.86 -17.33
N PHE A 865 -2.90 7.76 -16.09
CA PHE A 865 -3.26 8.69 -15.04
C PHE A 865 -2.02 9.22 -14.33
N THR A 866 -2.25 10.23 -13.50
CA THR A 866 -1.24 10.77 -12.60
C THR A 866 -1.69 10.57 -11.16
N TYR A 867 -0.80 10.06 -10.32
CA TYR A 867 -1.03 10.01 -8.88
C TYR A 867 -0.03 10.93 -8.19
N LYS A 868 -0.42 11.50 -7.04
CA LYS A 868 0.38 12.51 -6.32
C LYS A 868 0.95 11.94 -5.03
N ASN A 869 2.27 12.03 -4.90
CA ASN A 869 3.02 11.77 -3.67
C ASN A 869 4.05 12.90 -3.46
N GLY A 870 3.54 14.11 -3.19
CA GLY A 870 4.31 15.36 -3.15
C GLY A 870 4.72 15.88 -4.53
N LYS A 871 4.88 14.96 -5.47
CA LYS A 871 5.18 15.13 -6.89
C LYS A 871 4.14 14.35 -7.70
N GLY A 872 3.98 14.71 -8.97
CA GLY A 872 3.08 13.99 -9.88
C GLY A 872 3.86 12.93 -10.65
N TYR A 873 3.39 11.68 -10.63
CA TYR A 873 4.02 10.58 -11.34
C TYR A 873 3.02 9.92 -12.29
N ARG A 874 3.48 9.51 -13.47
CA ARG A 874 2.66 8.86 -14.50
C ARG A 874 2.61 7.35 -14.26
N ALA A 875 1.42 6.76 -14.38
CA ALA A 875 1.21 5.32 -14.38
C ALA A 875 -0.09 4.97 -15.13
N ASP A 876 -0.29 3.69 -15.40
CA ASP A 876 -1.52 3.10 -15.96
C ASP A 876 -2.01 1.89 -15.14
N VAL A 877 -1.24 1.47 -14.14
CA VAL A 877 -1.56 0.42 -13.16
C VAL A 877 -1.45 0.97 -11.74
N VAL A 878 -2.44 0.70 -10.89
CA VAL A 878 -2.42 1.00 -9.44
C VAL A 878 -2.44 -0.29 -8.65
N ASP A 879 -1.45 -0.49 -7.79
CA ASP A 879 -1.42 -1.63 -6.86
C ASP A 879 -2.31 -1.33 -5.65
N LEU A 880 -3.29 -2.17 -5.38
CA LEU A 880 -4.22 -2.10 -4.26
C LEU A 880 -4.14 -3.40 -3.44
N PHE A 881 -4.13 -3.23 -2.13
CA PHE A 881 -4.12 -4.30 -1.13
C PHE A 881 -5.18 -4.00 -0.07
N PRO A 882 -5.49 -4.95 0.84
CA PRO A 882 -6.42 -4.66 1.94
C PRO A 882 -6.00 -3.45 2.77
N GLY A 883 -6.84 -2.41 2.78
CA GLY A 883 -6.56 -1.14 3.44
C GLY A 883 -5.90 -0.07 2.56
N THR A 884 -5.68 -0.33 1.28
CA THR A 884 -5.12 0.66 0.34
C THR A 884 -6.22 1.54 -0.22
N PHE A 885 -6.13 2.85 0.06
CA PHE A 885 -7.06 3.85 -0.46
C PHE A 885 -6.28 4.91 -1.22
N GLU A 886 -6.35 4.87 -2.55
CA GLU A 886 -5.60 5.75 -3.43
C GLU A 886 -6.51 6.59 -4.31
N MET A 887 -6.02 7.75 -4.73
CA MET A 887 -6.74 8.63 -5.65
C MET A 887 -5.84 9.04 -6.81
N VAL A 888 -6.32 8.77 -8.02
CA VAL A 888 -5.61 9.08 -9.26
C VAL A 888 -6.40 10.08 -10.11
N GLU A 889 -5.66 10.98 -10.77
CA GLU A 889 -6.21 12.04 -11.62
C GLU A 889 -5.93 11.68 -13.09
N MET A 890 -6.99 11.56 -13.88
CA MET A 890 -6.96 11.18 -15.29
C MET A 890 -7.51 12.30 -16.15
N LEU A 891 -6.85 12.55 -17.29
CA LEU A 891 -7.36 13.39 -18.37
C LEU A 891 -7.87 12.47 -19.47
N ALA A 892 -9.19 12.44 -19.70
CA ALA A 892 -9.77 11.53 -20.70
C ALA A 892 -9.41 11.97 -22.13
N GLY A 893 -8.58 11.20 -22.83
CA GLY A 893 -8.00 11.58 -24.12
C GLY A 893 -8.62 10.87 -25.34
N ASN A 894 -8.94 9.60 -25.20
CA ASN A 894 -9.22 8.68 -26.31
C ASN A 894 -10.71 8.28 -26.34
N PRO A 895 -11.54 8.84 -27.24
CA PRO A 895 -12.95 8.46 -27.33
C PRO A 895 -13.14 6.99 -27.69
N GLY A 896 -13.95 6.27 -26.92
CA GLY A 896 -14.13 4.83 -27.07
C GLY A 896 -14.85 4.20 -25.89
N THR A 897 -15.02 2.88 -25.95
CA THR A 897 -15.38 2.04 -24.80
C THR A 897 -14.16 1.19 -24.49
N TRP A 898 -13.63 1.34 -23.29
CA TRP A 898 -12.35 0.78 -22.88
C TRP A 898 -12.52 -0.13 -21.69
N LEU A 899 -11.65 -1.13 -21.58
CA LEU A 899 -11.60 -2.06 -20.48
C LEU A 899 -10.88 -1.45 -19.28
N LEU A 900 -11.37 -1.76 -18.08
CA LEU A 900 -10.70 -1.52 -16.82
C LEU A 900 -10.78 -2.81 -16.02
N HIS A 901 -9.64 -3.36 -15.65
CA HIS A 901 -9.59 -4.67 -14.98
C HIS A 901 -8.44 -4.75 -13.97
N CYS A 902 -8.52 -5.75 -13.11
CA CYS A 902 -7.37 -6.22 -12.33
C CYS A 902 -6.42 -7.00 -13.25
N HIS A 903 -5.10 -6.84 -13.13
CA HIS A 903 -4.12 -7.55 -13.96
C HIS A 903 -3.61 -8.87 -13.32
N VAL A 904 -4.20 -9.28 -12.20
CA VAL A 904 -3.97 -10.61 -11.61
C VAL A 904 -4.75 -11.66 -12.40
N SER A 905 -4.07 -12.72 -12.85
CA SER A 905 -4.61 -13.73 -13.76
C SER A 905 -5.95 -14.33 -13.33
N ASP A 906 -6.04 -14.83 -12.09
CA ASP A 906 -7.27 -15.45 -11.57
C ASP A 906 -8.43 -14.44 -11.53
N HIS A 907 -8.15 -13.23 -11.02
CA HIS A 907 -9.14 -12.16 -10.94
C HIS A 907 -9.72 -11.77 -12.31
N ILE A 908 -8.92 -11.82 -13.39
CA ILE A 908 -9.41 -11.60 -14.76
C ILE A 908 -10.38 -12.72 -15.16
N HIS A 909 -9.96 -13.98 -15.02
CA HIS A 909 -10.78 -15.15 -15.38
C HIS A 909 -12.07 -15.23 -14.57
N ALA A 910 -12.02 -14.84 -13.30
CA ALA A 910 -13.16 -14.77 -12.38
C ALA A 910 -14.08 -13.55 -12.59
N GLY A 911 -13.71 -12.63 -13.48
CA GLY A 911 -14.60 -11.58 -13.99
C GLY A 911 -14.44 -10.21 -13.34
N MET A 912 -13.30 -9.92 -12.72
CA MET A 912 -12.95 -8.60 -12.19
C MET A 912 -12.56 -7.61 -13.32
N GLU A 913 -13.48 -7.43 -14.26
CA GLU A 913 -13.35 -6.59 -15.45
C GLU A 913 -14.61 -5.74 -15.64
N ILE A 914 -14.44 -4.46 -15.99
CA ILE A 914 -15.53 -3.54 -16.31
C ILE A 914 -15.21 -2.68 -17.54
N LEU A 915 -16.22 -1.95 -18.04
CA LEU A 915 -16.06 -1.02 -19.16
C LEU A 915 -16.30 0.42 -18.71
N PHE A 916 -15.46 1.34 -19.20
CA PHE A 916 -15.71 2.77 -19.12
C PHE A 916 -15.82 3.39 -20.51
N LYS A 917 -16.54 4.52 -20.61
CA LYS A 917 -16.83 5.19 -21.88
C LYS A 917 -16.31 6.61 -21.88
N VAL A 918 -15.48 6.93 -22.88
CA VAL A 918 -15.06 8.29 -23.19
C VAL A 918 -15.82 8.74 -24.44
N LEU A 919 -16.73 9.69 -24.28
CA LEU A 919 -17.50 10.25 -25.38
C LEU A 919 -16.73 11.41 -26.03
N PRO A 920 -16.83 11.61 -27.35
CA PRO A 920 -16.31 12.81 -28.00
C PRO A 920 -16.91 14.05 -27.34
N LYS A 921 -16.10 15.11 -27.23
CA LYS A 921 -16.57 16.37 -26.65
C LYS A 921 -17.78 16.87 -27.44
N PRO A 922 -18.91 17.25 -26.80
CA PRO A 922 -20.05 17.79 -27.52
C PRO A 922 -19.61 19.04 -28.27
N GLU A 923 -19.85 19.10 -29.58
CA GLU A 923 -19.73 20.36 -30.31
C GLU A 923 -20.64 21.38 -29.62
N PRO A 924 -20.18 22.62 -29.35
CA PRO A 924 -21.07 23.64 -28.83
C PRO A 924 -22.20 23.79 -29.84
N ALA A 925 -23.42 23.43 -29.43
CA ALA A 925 -24.58 23.56 -30.28
C ALA A 925 -24.62 25.00 -30.79
N LEU A 926 -24.40 25.17 -32.10
CA LEU A 926 -24.81 26.38 -32.78
C LEU A 926 -26.30 26.50 -32.49
N GLU A 927 -26.67 27.45 -31.64
CA GLU A 927 -28.06 27.88 -31.52
C GLU A 927 -28.54 28.19 -32.94
N VAL A 928 -29.37 27.31 -33.48
CA VAL A 928 -30.12 27.59 -34.71
C VAL A 928 -31.13 28.65 -34.33
N VAL A 929 -30.69 29.90 -34.33
CA VAL A 929 -31.56 31.06 -34.29
C VAL A 929 -32.32 31.06 -35.61
N ASN A 930 -33.58 30.64 -35.57
CA ASN A 930 -34.52 30.86 -36.66
C ASN A 930 -34.64 32.37 -36.89
N TYR A 931 -34.03 32.86 -37.96
CA TYR A 931 -34.27 34.22 -38.46
C TYR A 931 -35.66 34.28 -39.11
N SER A 932 -36.64 34.82 -38.39
CA SER A 932 -37.73 35.57 -39.03
C SER A 932 -37.24 36.98 -39.30
N GLU A 933 -37.41 37.43 -40.54
CA GLU A 933 -37.01 38.74 -41.05
C GLU A 933 -37.51 39.90 -40.19
N GLU A 934 -36.61 40.56 -39.46
CA GLU A 934 -36.73 41.98 -39.13
C GLU A 934 -35.37 42.67 -39.30
N THR A 935 -35.43 43.89 -39.85
CA THR A 935 -34.33 44.77 -40.30
C THR A 935 -33.22 45.01 -39.25
N PRO A 936 -31.97 45.25 -39.68
CA PRO A 936 -30.81 45.26 -38.78
C PRO A 936 -30.71 46.56 -37.96
N PRO A 937 -30.42 46.48 -36.65
CA PRO A 937 -29.84 47.58 -35.89
C PRO A 937 -28.32 47.64 -36.07
N GLU A 938 -27.77 48.85 -35.92
CA GLU A 938 -26.36 49.18 -36.13
C GLU A 938 -25.36 48.28 -35.37
N ASP A 939 -24.26 47.97 -36.07
CA ASP A 939 -23.14 47.13 -35.67
C ASP A 939 -22.38 47.66 -34.43
N GLU A 940 -22.56 47.00 -33.27
CA GLU A 940 -21.82 47.25 -32.03
C GLU A 940 -20.52 46.43 -31.90
N SER A 941 -20.10 45.67 -32.92
CA SER A 941 -19.06 44.63 -32.79
C SER A 941 -17.61 45.12 -32.62
N GLN A 942 -17.36 46.44 -32.60
CA GLN A 942 -16.00 47.00 -32.48
C GLN A 942 -15.68 47.72 -31.16
N LYS A 943 -16.47 47.58 -30.09
CA LYS A 943 -16.16 48.22 -28.79
C LYS A 943 -15.53 47.22 -27.79
N VAL A 944 -14.34 47.55 -27.28
CA VAL A 944 -13.58 46.76 -26.30
C VAL A 944 -13.99 47.19 -24.88
N MET A 945 -14.21 46.23 -23.99
CA MET A 945 -14.59 46.50 -22.60
C MET A 945 -13.34 46.73 -21.74
N LEU A 946 -13.19 47.92 -21.15
CA LEU A 946 -12.09 48.26 -20.24
C LEU A 946 -12.68 48.83 -18.94
N PHE A 947 -12.47 48.16 -17.80
CA PHE A 947 -13.01 48.54 -16.48
C PHE A 947 -14.51 48.85 -16.43
N GLY A 948 -15.32 48.06 -17.14
CA GLY A 948 -16.79 48.19 -17.14
C GLY A 948 -17.36 49.24 -18.09
N ALA A 949 -16.52 49.96 -18.85
CA ALA A 949 -16.95 50.87 -19.91
C ALA A 949 -16.63 50.27 -21.30
N LYS A 950 -17.59 50.36 -22.24
CA LYS A 950 -17.41 49.97 -23.65
C LYS A 950 -16.75 51.13 -24.42
N LEU A 951 -15.51 50.95 -24.89
CA LEU A 951 -14.73 51.98 -25.58
C LEU A 951 -14.38 51.54 -27.02
N ALA A 952 -14.39 52.49 -27.97
CA ALA A 952 -13.96 52.21 -29.34
C ALA A 952 -12.42 52.00 -29.40
N PRO A 953 -11.88 51.25 -30.38
CA PRO A 953 -10.49 50.78 -30.35
C PRO A 953 -9.46 51.92 -30.32
N GLY A 954 -9.76 53.04 -30.98
CA GLY A 954 -8.91 54.25 -30.97
C GLY A 954 -8.91 55.04 -29.64
N GLN A 955 -9.82 54.74 -28.71
CA GLN A 955 -9.88 55.39 -27.39
C GLN A 955 -9.19 54.57 -26.28
N VAL A 956 -8.88 53.30 -26.54
CA VAL A 956 -8.23 52.40 -25.58
C VAL A 956 -6.80 52.87 -25.31
N GLU A 957 -6.06 53.24 -26.36
CA GLU A 957 -4.65 53.64 -26.25
C GLU A 957 -4.49 54.93 -25.41
N ALA A 958 -5.36 55.93 -25.63
CA ALA A 958 -5.38 57.16 -24.85
C ALA A 958 -5.74 56.92 -23.37
N THR A 959 -6.68 56.02 -23.10
CA THR A 959 -7.13 55.70 -21.74
C THR A 959 -6.05 54.95 -20.95
N VAL A 960 -5.33 54.03 -21.60
CA VAL A 960 -4.20 53.30 -20.99
C VAL A 960 -3.04 54.25 -20.68
N ILE A 961 -2.73 55.19 -21.57
CA ILE A 961 -1.68 56.21 -21.34
C ILE A 961 -2.05 57.11 -20.16
N ILE A 962 -3.30 57.58 -20.08
CA ILE A 962 -3.76 58.42 -18.97
C ILE A 962 -3.69 57.65 -17.64
N LEU A 963 -4.09 56.39 -17.60
CA LEU A 963 -3.99 55.55 -16.40
C LEU A 963 -2.54 55.30 -15.97
N ALA A 964 -1.63 55.08 -16.91
CA ALA A 964 -0.21 54.93 -16.62
C ALA A 964 0.41 56.20 -16.02
N VAL A 965 0.06 57.37 -16.56
CA VAL A 965 0.50 58.68 -16.03
C VAL A 965 -0.12 58.93 -14.65
N SER A 966 -1.40 58.61 -14.46
CA SER A 966 -2.09 58.71 -13.17
C SER A 966 -1.45 57.81 -12.11
N GLY A 967 -1.06 56.59 -12.49
CA GLY A 967 -0.35 55.64 -11.64
C GLY A 967 1.04 56.14 -11.24
N MET A 968 1.81 56.74 -12.16
CA MET A 968 3.09 57.37 -11.82
C MET A 968 2.92 58.54 -10.85
N VAL A 969 1.91 59.39 -11.04
CA VAL A 969 1.64 60.52 -10.13
C VAL A 969 1.26 60.01 -8.74
N LEU A 970 0.40 59.00 -8.65
CA LEU A 970 0.03 58.37 -7.38
C LEU A 970 1.24 57.71 -6.69
N PHE A 971 2.11 57.06 -7.45
CA PHE A 971 3.34 56.46 -6.92
C PHE A 971 4.31 57.52 -6.38
N LEU A 972 4.44 58.66 -7.06
CA LEU A 972 5.25 59.79 -6.60
C LEU A 972 4.66 60.43 -5.34
N VAL A 973 3.33 60.60 -5.27
CA VAL A 973 2.64 61.12 -4.08
C VAL A 973 2.77 60.15 -2.90
N ALA A 974 2.60 58.85 -3.13
CA ALA A 974 2.79 57.82 -2.09
C ALA A 974 4.24 57.78 -1.60
N SER A 975 5.22 57.88 -2.50
CA SER A 975 6.64 57.95 -2.16
C SER A 975 6.98 59.22 -1.35
N PHE A 976 6.38 60.36 -1.71
CA PHE A 976 6.52 61.60 -0.96
C PHE A 976 5.90 61.49 0.44
N LEU A 977 4.68 60.94 0.55
CA LEU A 977 4.03 60.69 1.84
C LEU A 977 4.82 59.71 2.71
N LEU A 978 5.38 58.66 2.12
CA LEU A 978 6.27 57.72 2.83
C LEU A 978 7.54 58.43 3.31
N GLY A 979 8.12 59.32 2.49
CA GLY A 979 9.23 60.19 2.87
C GLY A 979 8.88 61.11 4.05
N VAL A 980 7.66 61.67 4.07
CA VAL A 980 7.16 62.49 5.19
C VAL A 980 6.96 61.65 6.44
N VAL A 981 6.45 60.42 6.33
CA VAL A 981 6.31 59.49 7.47
C VAL A 981 7.68 59.16 8.06
N ILE A 982 8.65 58.81 7.21
CA ILE A 982 10.04 58.54 7.64
C ILE A 982 10.66 59.79 8.29
N TYR A 983 10.41 60.99 7.74
CA TYR A 983 10.88 62.24 8.32
C TYR A 983 10.26 62.52 9.70
N LEU A 984 8.95 62.31 9.85
CA LEU A 984 8.25 62.45 11.13
C LEU A 984 8.71 61.42 12.15
N GLU A 985 9.03 60.20 11.72
CA GLU A 985 9.57 59.15 12.56
C GLU A 985 11.01 59.44 13.02
N LYS A 986 11.83 60.02 12.13
CA LYS A 986 13.17 60.53 12.45
C LYS A 986 13.10 61.70 13.44
N GLN A 987 12.14 62.61 13.29
CA GLN A 987 11.85 63.68 14.25
C GLN A 987 11.38 63.12 15.61
N ARG A 988 10.55 62.06 15.62
CA ARG A 988 10.17 61.35 16.86
C ARG A 988 11.36 60.68 17.54
N ARG A 989 12.27 60.04 16.78
CA ARG A 989 13.52 59.47 17.32
C ARG A 989 14.43 60.54 17.91
N LEU A 990 14.58 61.70 17.25
CA LEU A 990 15.35 62.82 17.80
C LEU A 990 14.72 63.41 19.08
N ARG A 991 13.38 63.47 19.17
CA ARG A 991 12.68 63.87 20.41
C ARG A 991 12.80 62.84 21.54
N ARG A 992 12.85 61.53 21.22
CA ARG A 992 13.14 60.47 22.21
C ARG A 992 14.58 60.55 22.73
N ASN A 993 15.57 60.82 21.85
CA ASN A 993 16.96 61.00 22.29
C ASN A 993 17.16 62.26 23.15
N ARG A 994 16.36 63.33 22.95
CA ARG A 994 16.36 64.51 23.84
C ARG A 994 15.74 64.25 25.22
N ARG A 995 14.79 63.31 25.35
CA ARG A 995 14.25 62.85 26.64
C ARG A 995 15.19 61.86 27.35
N SER A 996 15.91 61.02 26.60
CA SER A 996 16.94 60.11 27.12
C SER A 996 18.09 60.85 27.82
N ILE A 997 18.49 62.03 27.30
CA ILE A 997 19.54 62.86 27.92
C ILE A 997 19.05 63.60 29.18
N LEU A 998 17.73 63.81 29.34
CA LEU A 998 17.13 64.42 30.54
C LEU A 998 16.85 63.38 31.65
N ASP A 999 16.56 62.12 31.29
CA ASP A 999 16.34 61.03 32.27
C ASP A 999 17.65 60.47 32.86
N ASP A 1000 18.75 60.46 32.09
CA ASP A 1000 20.09 60.07 32.61
C ASP A 1000 20.72 61.16 33.50
N GLY A 1001 20.29 62.43 33.37
CA GLY A 1001 20.65 63.51 34.28
C GLY A 1001 19.93 63.43 35.64
N PHE A 1002 18.71 62.89 35.70
CA PHE A 1002 17.94 62.76 36.94
C PHE A 1002 18.30 61.51 37.76
N LYS A 1003 18.85 60.45 37.13
CA LYS A 1003 19.33 59.26 37.85
C LYS A 1003 20.67 59.44 38.57
N LEU A 1004 21.46 60.45 38.21
CA LEU A 1004 22.71 60.80 38.90
C LEU A 1004 22.51 61.71 40.14
N MET A 1005 21.32 62.29 40.33
CA MET A 1005 21.00 63.16 41.48
C MET A 1005 20.25 62.43 42.61
N SER A 1006 19.77 61.20 42.38
CA SER A 1006 18.97 60.45 43.37
C SER A 1006 19.75 59.42 44.20
N LYS A 1007 21.06 59.25 43.97
CA LYS A 1007 21.90 58.26 44.68
C LYS A 1007 22.88 58.86 45.70
N LYS A 1008 22.61 60.10 46.14
CA LYS A 1008 23.43 60.82 47.12
C LYS A 1008 22.53 61.48 48.17
N ASN A 1009 21.75 60.66 48.88
CA ASN A 1009 21.22 60.96 50.22
C ASN A 1009 20.37 59.79 50.74
N GLN A 1010 21.05 58.74 51.21
CA GLN A 1010 20.64 57.88 52.31
C GLN A 1010 21.84 56.99 52.64
N GLY A 1011 22.60 57.37 53.67
CA GLY A 1011 23.68 56.58 54.25
C GLY A 1011 23.32 56.17 55.66
N ILE A 1012 23.53 54.89 55.98
CA ILE A 1012 24.61 54.34 56.82
C ILE A 1012 25.00 53.01 56.17
#